data_AF-A0A160T293-F1
#
_entry.id   AF-A0A160T293-F1
#
_cell.length_a   1.000
_cell.length_b   1.000
_cell.length_c   1.000
_cell.angle_alpha   90.00
_cell.angle_beta   90.00
_cell.angle_gamma   90.00
#
_symmetry.space_group_name_H-M   'P 1'
#
loop_
_entity.id
_entity.type
_entity.pdbx_description
1 polymer ?
#
loop_
_entity_poly.entity_id
_entity_poly.type
_entity_poly.pdbx_seq_one_letter_code
_entity_poly.pdbx_strand_id
1 'polypeptide(L)'
;MSEMDGKYFLGKVWDPKTGELTDEPLRYDSEDLTTHAVVVGMTGSGKTGLCVGLLEEAALNNVPALMIDPKGDLTNLLLHFPDLLPSDFQPWINAAQAKKEGKTEEQAAAETAEMWKNGLAQWGIAPERLRALADSVNFTIYTPGSSSGVPLSVMASLGAPGLAWEGNEEVLGEQISGTVTALLSLTGLKDIDPVQSREHILLSNIVANAWRNGQDLDLGELIMQIQTPPFARLGVLDVNSFFPEKDRAGLAMRLNSMLASPSFQTWMTGEPLDVAALLYTPDGRARHSIFYIAHLSEEERMFFVTLLFANVETWMRGQSGTTSLRALVYFDEIFGYMPPLGNPPSKTVMLRMLKQARAFGVGLVLATQNPVDVDYKGLSNTGTWFIGKLGTEQDKARLLDGLTSAMPGAVDVRELDRLISGIGKRVFLMRNVHEKAPILFQTRWAMNYLAGPLTRTQIPALNALRGVDKAAARPTAQTAPVEVAPAPVRPVAPGTPEASGTLTRPPVPSGVGEYFLPANLTTAEAGERHRYTLDPGAREAGVLYRPALLAQAEVLLTNAKYGLNTSMTWTALIPDPEPGATVRWEDNHNPPVDDRQLDRAPRADARFAPLSGPLADAKQLRTLEADFVDYVVRNGAVNVRANEKLKVYAGPDVDDAAFQAMCDDAADDQMQAELDKVKARFATRLRAAEDKLKREERELAEDEADFKSRKGEEYAKHAETLLSFFGGRRKSLSASLSKRRMADKAKADIEESQQTIADLQEQVGDLQEEMEAAMAEVEAKWDALMADTREIPVAPRKTDVRVRLFGVAWLPHYLVDSAGRALEIPAYAAGE
;
A
#
# COMPACT_ATOMS: atom_id res chain seq x y z
N MET A 1 -10.20 55.61 -18.37
CA MET A 1 -9.05 55.95 -19.23
C MET A 1 -7.93 56.38 -18.31
N SER A 2 -6.78 55.70 -18.36
CA SER A 2 -5.61 55.94 -17.50
C SER A 2 -5.16 57.40 -17.60
N GLU A 3 -4.98 58.07 -16.45
CA GLU A 3 -4.56 59.47 -16.33
C GLU A 3 -3.22 59.76 -17.05
N MET A 4 -2.44 58.72 -17.34
CA MET A 4 -1.10 58.77 -17.90
C MET A 4 -0.93 57.92 -19.19
N ASP A 5 -2.02 57.57 -19.88
CA ASP A 5 -1.96 56.84 -21.17
C ASP A 5 -1.16 55.52 -21.09
N GLY A 6 -1.36 54.76 -19.99
CA GLY A 6 -0.65 53.49 -19.76
C GLY A 6 0.76 53.62 -19.16
N LYS A 7 1.24 54.83 -18.87
CA LYS A 7 2.52 55.08 -18.20
C LYS A 7 2.37 55.20 -16.69
N TYR A 8 3.39 54.78 -15.96
CA TYR A 8 3.44 54.84 -14.49
C TYR A 8 4.13 56.12 -14.03
N PHE A 9 3.47 56.84 -13.11
CA PHE A 9 4.06 57.98 -12.43
C PHE A 9 4.84 57.53 -11.20
N LEU A 10 6.16 57.36 -11.35
CA LEU A 10 7.02 56.86 -10.26
C LEU A 10 7.67 57.98 -9.43
N GLY A 11 7.64 59.22 -9.92
CA GLY A 11 8.35 60.33 -9.28
C GLY A 11 8.63 61.48 -10.24
N LYS A 12 9.61 62.30 -9.90
CA LYS A 12 10.07 63.44 -10.69
C LYS A 12 11.58 63.33 -10.91
N VAL A 13 12.06 63.83 -12.05
CA VAL A 13 13.48 63.80 -12.42
C VAL A 13 14.30 64.58 -11.40
N TRP A 14 15.43 63.99 -11.01
CA TRP A 14 16.39 64.56 -10.07
C TRP A 14 17.62 65.05 -10.85
N ASP A 15 17.95 66.32 -10.74
CA ASP A 15 19.11 66.87 -11.45
C ASP A 15 20.41 66.61 -10.65
N PRO A 16 21.33 65.77 -11.15
CA PRO A 16 22.60 65.50 -10.46
C PRO A 16 23.55 66.69 -10.38
N LYS A 17 23.35 67.74 -11.19
CA LYS A 17 24.24 68.91 -11.20
C LYS A 17 23.88 69.89 -10.10
N THR A 18 22.59 70.11 -9.87
CA THR A 18 22.06 71.02 -8.85
C THR A 18 21.80 70.30 -7.53
N GLY A 19 21.52 68.99 -7.58
CA GLY A 19 21.10 68.23 -6.40
C GLY A 19 19.69 68.57 -5.96
N GLU A 20 18.83 68.96 -6.91
CA GLU A 20 17.46 69.39 -6.65
C GLU A 20 16.45 68.57 -7.46
N LEU A 21 15.23 68.48 -6.93
CA LEU A 21 14.10 67.87 -7.61
C LEU A 21 13.56 68.82 -8.68
N THR A 22 13.43 68.33 -9.91
CA THR A 22 12.81 69.11 -11.00
C THR A 22 11.30 68.93 -11.00
N ASP A 23 10.55 69.75 -11.74
CA ASP A 23 9.11 69.56 -11.95
C ASP A 23 8.77 68.53 -13.04
N GLU A 24 9.77 67.96 -13.72
CA GLU A 24 9.56 66.99 -14.80
C GLU A 24 9.12 65.63 -14.22
N PRO A 25 7.90 65.14 -14.52
CA PRO A 25 7.44 63.85 -14.02
C PRO A 25 8.16 62.71 -14.75
N LEU A 26 8.65 61.72 -13.99
CA LEU A 26 9.11 60.46 -14.56
C LEU A 26 7.89 59.63 -14.99
N ARG A 27 7.74 59.46 -16.31
CA ARG A 27 6.70 58.64 -16.93
C ARG A 27 7.29 57.34 -17.42
N TYR A 28 7.25 56.32 -16.59
CA TYR A 28 7.78 55.00 -16.90
C TYR A 28 6.79 54.21 -17.77
N ASP A 29 7.25 53.62 -18.87
CA ASP A 29 6.37 52.81 -19.73
C ASP A 29 6.09 51.47 -19.06
N SER A 30 4.82 51.11 -18.87
CA SER A 30 4.45 49.85 -18.23
C SER A 30 4.85 48.64 -19.07
N GLU A 31 4.88 48.79 -20.40
CA GLU A 31 5.26 47.71 -21.31
C GLU A 31 6.72 47.30 -21.18
N ASP A 32 7.58 48.19 -20.67
CA ASP A 32 8.99 47.86 -20.41
C ASP A 32 9.15 46.80 -19.30
N LEU A 33 8.12 46.61 -18.45
CA LEU A 33 8.10 45.53 -17.45
C LEU A 33 7.98 44.13 -18.06
N THR A 34 7.59 44.02 -19.33
CA THR A 34 7.67 42.73 -20.06
C THR A 34 9.11 42.23 -20.15
N THR A 35 10.10 43.13 -20.12
CA THR A 35 11.52 42.79 -20.03
C THR A 35 12.05 42.71 -18.60
N HIS A 36 11.17 42.73 -17.60
CA HIS A 36 11.46 42.60 -16.18
C HIS A 36 12.20 43.82 -15.58
N ALA A 37 12.11 43.95 -14.26
CA ALA A 37 12.79 44.98 -13.50
C ALA A 37 13.50 44.42 -12.26
N VAL A 38 14.60 45.05 -11.89
CA VAL A 38 15.28 44.80 -10.62
C VAL A 38 15.40 46.08 -9.81
N VAL A 39 15.15 46.00 -8.51
CA VAL A 39 15.27 47.10 -7.56
C VAL A 39 16.32 46.76 -6.50
N VAL A 40 17.38 47.55 -6.47
CA VAL A 40 18.52 47.35 -5.57
C VAL A 40 18.69 48.56 -4.67
N GLY A 41 18.89 48.35 -3.38
CA GLY A 41 19.27 49.42 -2.46
C GLY A 41 19.34 48.97 -1.02
N MET A 42 20.23 49.59 -0.24
CA MET A 42 20.38 49.29 1.19
C MET A 42 19.10 49.62 1.98
N THR A 43 18.98 49.09 3.20
CA THR A 43 17.90 49.46 4.11
C THR A 43 17.82 50.98 4.31
N GLY A 44 16.62 51.56 4.14
CA GLY A 44 16.40 53.00 4.24
C GLY A 44 16.75 53.81 2.99
N SER A 45 17.14 53.17 1.88
CA SER A 45 17.34 53.82 0.56
C SER A 45 16.04 54.36 -0.05
N GLY A 46 14.89 53.81 0.36
CA GLY A 46 13.57 54.13 -0.20
C GLY A 46 12.98 53.02 -1.08
N LYS A 47 13.63 51.84 -1.17
CA LYS A 47 13.23 50.70 -2.01
C LYS A 47 11.74 50.38 -1.90
N THR A 48 11.25 50.19 -0.67
CA THR A 48 9.83 49.86 -0.43
C THR A 48 8.89 50.92 -0.98
N GLY A 49 9.22 52.21 -0.84
CA GLY A 49 8.41 53.30 -1.40
C GLY A 49 8.35 53.29 -2.92
N LEU A 50 9.49 53.03 -3.60
CA LEU A 50 9.52 52.86 -5.06
C LEU A 50 8.67 51.67 -5.50
N CYS A 51 8.86 50.51 -4.88
CA CYS A 51 8.14 49.29 -5.25
C CYS A 51 6.64 49.41 -5.01
N VAL A 52 6.24 49.97 -3.86
CA VAL A 52 4.82 50.27 -3.57
C VAL A 52 4.28 51.26 -4.60
N GLY A 53 5.01 52.33 -4.92
CA GLY A 53 4.61 53.27 -5.96
C GLY A 53 4.39 52.60 -7.32
N LEU A 54 5.28 51.70 -7.73
CA LEU A 54 5.13 50.91 -8.97
C LEU A 54 3.89 50.03 -8.94
N LEU A 55 3.65 49.31 -7.83
CA LEU A 55 2.50 48.44 -7.67
C LEU A 55 1.18 49.22 -7.62
N GLU A 56 1.17 50.41 -7.01
CA GLU A 56 0.02 51.31 -7.04
C GLU A 56 -0.32 51.77 -8.45
N GLU A 57 0.68 52.12 -9.27
CA GLU A 57 0.45 52.48 -10.67
C GLU A 57 -0.03 51.27 -11.50
N ALA A 58 0.50 50.08 -11.21
CA ALA A 58 0.01 48.85 -11.84
C ALA A 58 -1.46 48.56 -11.49
N ALA A 59 -1.86 48.76 -10.23
CA ALA A 59 -3.24 48.65 -9.80
C ALA A 59 -4.15 49.63 -10.55
N LEU A 60 -3.77 50.92 -10.61
CA LEU A 60 -4.52 51.96 -11.33
C LEU A 60 -4.67 51.68 -12.84
N ASN A 61 -3.76 50.90 -13.42
CA ASN A 61 -3.83 50.47 -14.82
C ASN A 61 -4.44 49.06 -14.99
N ASN A 62 -5.05 48.49 -13.94
CA ASN A 62 -5.68 47.16 -13.93
C ASN A 62 -4.73 46.01 -14.30
N VAL A 63 -3.44 46.16 -14.01
CA VAL A 63 -2.46 45.09 -14.18
C VAL A 63 -2.48 44.21 -12.93
N PRO A 64 -2.85 42.91 -13.04
CA PRO A 64 -2.86 42.01 -11.90
C PRO A 64 -1.44 41.68 -11.46
N ALA A 65 -1.27 41.36 -10.18
CA ALA A 65 0.04 41.15 -9.59
C ALA A 65 0.04 40.06 -8.52
N LEU A 66 1.04 39.18 -8.58
CA LEU A 66 1.40 38.22 -7.54
C LEU A 66 2.60 38.78 -6.78
N MET A 67 2.48 38.96 -5.47
CA MET A 67 3.48 39.66 -4.66
C MET A 67 3.96 38.78 -3.53
N ILE A 68 5.24 38.43 -3.51
CA ILE A 68 5.84 37.61 -2.45
C ILE A 68 6.44 38.53 -1.39
N ASP A 69 5.94 38.41 -0.16
CA ASP A 69 6.29 39.29 0.97
C ASP A 69 6.90 38.51 2.16
N PRO A 70 8.23 38.32 2.18
CA PRO A 70 8.92 37.68 3.30
C PRO A 70 9.13 38.59 4.51
N LYS A 71 8.85 39.90 4.41
CA LYS A 71 9.10 40.90 5.46
C LYS A 71 7.81 41.42 6.10
N GLY A 72 6.68 41.36 5.40
CA GLY A 72 5.40 41.90 5.84
C GLY A 72 5.16 43.35 5.43
N ASP A 73 6.05 43.95 4.61
CA ASP A 73 5.97 45.35 4.20
C ASP A 73 4.91 45.60 3.11
N LEU A 74 4.62 44.61 2.26
CA LEU A 74 3.68 44.76 1.14
C LEU A 74 2.23 44.70 1.60
N THR A 75 1.96 44.15 2.78
CA THR A 75 0.63 44.20 3.41
C THR A 75 0.10 45.63 3.56
N ASN A 76 1.00 46.62 3.65
CA ASN A 76 0.65 48.05 3.66
C ASN A 76 -0.11 48.51 2.40
N LEU A 77 -0.08 47.75 1.30
CA LEU A 77 -0.88 48.02 0.10
C LEU A 77 -2.39 47.98 0.36
N LEU A 78 -2.85 47.45 1.50
CA LEU A 78 -4.27 47.48 1.89
C LEU A 78 -4.64 48.71 2.74
N LEU A 79 -3.67 49.52 3.19
CA LEU A 79 -3.89 50.70 4.04
C LEU A 79 -4.23 51.94 3.18
N HIS A 80 -5.36 51.86 2.48
CA HIS A 80 -5.90 52.95 1.68
C HIS A 80 -6.74 53.89 2.56
N PHE A 81 -6.25 55.09 2.82
CA PHE A 81 -6.95 56.10 3.62
C PHE A 81 -7.30 57.33 2.77
N PRO A 82 -8.34 57.25 1.92
CA PRO A 82 -8.66 58.33 0.97
C PRO A 82 -9.08 59.64 1.66
N ASP A 83 -9.71 59.55 2.82
CA ASP A 83 -10.16 60.73 3.57
C ASP A 83 -9.10 61.25 4.56
N LEU A 84 -7.98 60.52 4.71
CA LEU A 84 -6.82 60.87 5.52
C LEU A 84 -7.18 61.25 6.97
N LEU A 85 -8.15 60.55 7.56
CA LEU A 85 -8.61 60.84 8.93
C LEU A 85 -7.61 60.28 9.95
N PRO A 86 -7.31 60.99 11.06
CA PRO A 86 -6.44 60.46 12.11
C PRO A 86 -6.86 59.09 12.66
N SER A 87 -8.17 58.83 12.72
CA SER A 87 -8.73 57.54 13.16
C SER A 87 -8.34 56.37 12.26
N ASP A 88 -8.07 56.61 10.99
CA ASP A 88 -7.68 55.56 10.04
C ASP A 88 -6.24 55.10 10.29
N PHE A 89 -5.36 56.03 10.67
CA PHE A 89 -3.94 55.75 10.96
C PHE A 89 -3.74 55.14 12.35
N GLN A 90 -4.56 55.53 13.33
CA GLN A 90 -4.39 55.18 14.74
C GLN A 90 -4.14 53.67 15.00
N PRO A 91 -4.88 52.72 14.41
CA PRO A 91 -4.68 51.28 14.65
C PRO A 91 -3.32 50.74 14.17
N TRP A 92 -2.63 51.49 13.31
CA TRP A 92 -1.40 51.09 12.64
C TRP A 92 -0.18 51.86 13.17
N ILE A 93 -0.39 52.77 14.13
CA ILE A 93 0.69 53.48 14.81
C ILE A 93 1.45 52.51 15.70
N ASN A 94 2.78 52.56 15.64
CA ASN A 94 3.64 51.83 16.56
C ASN A 94 3.60 52.49 17.96
N ALA A 95 2.80 51.92 18.86
CA ALA A 95 2.63 52.40 20.23
C ALA A 95 3.96 52.55 21.00
N ALA A 96 4.91 51.63 20.79
CA ALA A 96 6.21 51.70 21.46
C ALA A 96 7.05 52.88 20.96
N GLN A 97 7.01 53.17 19.66
CA GLN A 97 7.68 54.33 19.08
C GLN A 97 7.03 55.65 19.51
N ALA A 98 5.70 55.73 19.48
CA ALA A 98 4.95 56.91 19.95
C ALA A 98 5.29 57.24 21.41
N LYS A 99 5.31 56.21 22.28
CA LYS A 99 5.71 56.36 23.68
C LYS A 99 7.15 56.83 23.85
N LYS A 100 8.08 56.33 23.03
CA LYS A 100 9.50 56.74 23.04
C LYS A 100 9.66 58.21 22.63
N GLU A 101 8.79 58.71 21.76
CA GLU A 101 8.72 60.12 21.36
C GLU A 101 7.92 61.01 22.32
N GLY A 102 7.38 60.45 23.41
CA GLY A 102 6.59 61.18 24.41
C GLY A 102 5.19 61.57 23.93
N LYS A 103 4.65 60.89 22.91
CA LYS A 103 3.34 61.15 22.30
C LYS A 103 2.32 60.08 22.68
N THR A 104 1.04 60.43 22.72
CA THR A 104 -0.04 59.43 22.73
C THR A 104 -0.25 58.84 21.33
N GLU A 105 -0.93 57.70 21.23
CA GLU A 105 -1.25 57.09 19.93
C GLU A 105 -2.14 58.01 19.08
N GLU A 106 -3.09 58.71 19.70
CA GLU A 106 -3.96 59.68 19.03
C GLU A 106 -3.17 60.88 18.48
N GLN A 107 -2.22 61.40 19.26
CA GLN A 107 -1.35 62.50 18.82
C GLN A 107 -0.47 62.07 17.65
N ALA A 108 0.16 60.90 17.76
CA ALA A 108 0.98 60.35 16.69
C ALA A 108 0.16 60.06 15.41
N ALA A 109 -1.10 59.61 15.55
CA ALA A 109 -2.00 59.39 14.43
C ALA A 109 -2.39 60.70 13.73
N ALA A 110 -2.72 61.75 14.48
CA ALA A 110 -3.04 63.07 13.94
C ALA A 110 -1.84 63.70 13.20
N GLU A 111 -0.65 63.63 13.78
CA GLU A 111 0.58 64.09 13.13
C GLU A 111 0.88 63.29 11.85
N THR A 112 0.66 61.98 11.88
CA THR A 112 0.88 61.09 10.72
C THR A 112 -0.09 61.41 9.59
N ALA A 113 -1.38 61.63 9.91
CA ALA A 113 -2.40 62.01 8.93
C ALA A 113 -2.05 63.34 8.23
N GLU A 114 -1.64 64.36 8.99
CA GLU A 114 -1.19 65.64 8.43
C GLU A 114 0.10 65.49 7.62
N MET A 115 1.05 64.67 8.08
CA MET A 115 2.26 64.37 7.31
C MET A 115 1.93 63.71 5.96
N TRP A 116 1.02 62.74 5.94
CA TRP A 116 0.61 62.06 4.70
C TRP A 116 -0.12 63.01 3.76
N LYS A 117 -1.03 63.83 4.28
CA LYS A 117 -1.76 64.85 3.51
C LYS A 117 -0.83 65.85 2.84
N ASN A 118 0.14 66.39 3.60
CA ASN A 118 1.13 67.31 3.05
C ASN A 118 2.06 66.62 2.04
N GLY A 119 2.48 65.38 2.33
CA GLY A 119 3.27 64.56 1.43
C GLY A 119 2.58 64.34 0.09
N LEU A 120 1.33 63.88 0.08
CA LEU A 120 0.55 63.66 -1.14
C LEU A 120 0.34 64.95 -1.94
N ALA A 121 0.03 66.07 -1.25
CA ALA A 121 -0.17 67.37 -1.88
C ALA A 121 1.08 67.89 -2.61
N GLN A 122 2.28 67.69 -2.05
CA GLN A 122 3.55 68.07 -2.71
C GLN A 122 3.79 67.35 -4.04
N TRP A 123 3.19 66.17 -4.21
CA TRP A 123 3.29 65.37 -5.43
C TRP A 123 2.07 65.49 -6.35
N GLY A 124 1.13 66.39 -6.02
CA GLY A 124 -0.09 66.60 -6.82
C GLY A 124 -1.09 65.45 -6.76
N ILE A 125 -1.04 64.62 -5.71
CA ILE A 125 -1.92 63.45 -5.56
C ILE A 125 -3.15 63.86 -4.75
N ALA A 126 -4.31 63.88 -5.39
CA ALA A 126 -5.58 64.25 -4.78
C ALA A 126 -6.32 63.04 -4.16
N PRO A 127 -7.21 63.25 -3.17
CA PRO A 127 -8.03 62.19 -2.55
C PRO A 127 -8.79 61.30 -3.54
N GLU A 128 -9.22 61.87 -4.67
CA GLU A 128 -9.93 61.14 -5.74
C GLU A 128 -9.06 60.03 -6.34
N ARG A 129 -7.75 60.26 -6.45
CA ARG A 129 -6.80 59.25 -6.93
C ARG A 129 -6.56 58.14 -5.89
N LEU A 130 -6.60 58.47 -4.60
CA LEU A 130 -6.55 57.46 -3.54
C LEU A 130 -7.80 56.56 -3.56
N ARG A 131 -8.99 57.15 -3.78
CA ARG A 131 -10.24 56.38 -3.96
C ARG A 131 -10.16 55.50 -5.22
N ALA A 132 -9.68 56.06 -6.33
CA ALA A 132 -9.49 55.30 -7.57
C ALA A 132 -8.53 54.11 -7.38
N LEU A 133 -7.44 54.29 -6.61
CA LEU A 133 -6.54 53.19 -6.26
C LEU A 133 -7.25 52.14 -5.42
N ALA A 134 -7.96 52.55 -4.36
CA ALA A 134 -8.71 51.64 -3.50
C ALA A 134 -9.76 50.84 -4.28
N ASP A 135 -10.34 51.41 -5.34
CA ASP A 135 -11.36 50.78 -6.18
C ASP A 135 -10.81 50.16 -7.48
N SER A 136 -9.50 50.19 -7.71
CA SER A 136 -8.91 49.72 -8.97
C SER A 136 -8.94 48.18 -9.09
N VAL A 137 -8.24 47.50 -8.19
CA VAL A 137 -8.08 46.04 -8.18
C VAL A 137 -8.60 45.42 -6.88
N ASN A 138 -8.83 44.12 -6.91
CA ASN A 138 -9.11 43.37 -5.70
C ASN A 138 -7.79 43.08 -4.97
N PHE A 139 -7.64 43.54 -3.73
CA PHE A 139 -6.46 43.26 -2.92
C PHE A 139 -6.75 42.07 -1.99
N THR A 140 -5.89 41.06 -1.97
CA THR A 140 -6.06 39.87 -1.13
C THR A 140 -4.73 39.47 -0.49
N ILE A 141 -4.74 39.22 0.82
CA ILE A 141 -3.60 38.69 1.55
C ILE A 141 -3.78 37.19 1.75
N TYR A 142 -2.94 36.43 1.08
CA TYR A 142 -2.80 34.98 1.22
C TYR A 142 -1.76 34.65 2.27
N THR A 143 -2.09 33.71 3.15
CA THR A 143 -1.19 33.24 4.21
C THR A 143 -0.98 31.73 4.09
N PRO A 144 -0.07 31.25 3.22
CA PRO A 144 0.21 29.82 3.13
C PRO A 144 0.65 29.26 4.50
N GLY A 145 0.14 28.08 4.86
CA GLY A 145 0.41 27.44 6.15
C GLY A 145 -0.21 28.15 7.37
N SER A 146 -1.10 29.14 7.18
CA SER A 146 -1.76 29.87 8.27
C SER A 146 -3.18 30.30 7.90
N SER A 147 -4.06 30.40 8.91
CA SER A 147 -5.41 30.93 8.77
C SER A 147 -5.54 32.41 9.18
N SER A 148 -4.43 33.15 9.23
CA SER A 148 -4.42 34.55 9.66
C SER A 148 -4.89 35.52 8.57
N GLY A 149 -4.71 35.16 7.30
CA GLY A 149 -5.32 35.79 6.14
C GLY A 149 -6.22 34.80 5.39
N VAL A 150 -6.25 34.89 4.05
CA VAL A 150 -6.89 33.86 3.23
C VAL A 150 -5.95 32.64 3.20
N PRO A 151 -6.35 31.48 3.75
CA PRO A 151 -5.52 30.29 3.70
C PRO A 151 -5.38 29.82 2.25
N LEU A 152 -4.18 29.41 1.90
CA LEU A 152 -3.87 28.87 0.57
C LEU A 152 -3.52 27.39 0.71
N SER A 153 -4.25 26.56 -0.04
CA SER A 153 -3.97 25.15 -0.17
C SER A 153 -2.90 24.96 -1.24
N VAL A 154 -1.71 24.60 -0.78
CA VAL A 154 -0.51 24.43 -1.59
C VAL A 154 -0.39 22.98 -2.09
N MET A 155 -1.13 22.05 -1.47
CA MET A 155 -1.02 20.61 -1.73
C MET A 155 -2.32 19.91 -2.16
N ALA A 156 -3.42 20.66 -2.35
CA ALA A 156 -4.67 20.08 -2.87
C ALA A 156 -4.57 19.57 -4.32
N SER A 157 -3.43 19.73 -5.00
CA SER A 157 -3.25 19.22 -6.35
C SER A 157 -1.76 19.11 -6.70
N LEU A 158 -1.20 17.89 -6.67
CA LEU A 158 -0.17 17.48 -7.65
C LEU A 158 -0.88 17.15 -8.98
N GLY A 159 -1.93 17.89 -9.32
CA GLY A 159 -2.79 17.63 -10.45
C GLY A 159 -2.04 17.77 -11.74
N ALA A 160 -2.54 17.06 -12.75
CA ALA A 160 -2.00 17.15 -14.08
C ALA A 160 -2.17 18.61 -14.56
N PRO A 161 -1.08 19.28 -14.98
CA PRO A 161 -1.18 20.59 -15.59
C PRO A 161 -2.15 20.58 -16.77
N GLY A 162 -2.80 21.71 -17.05
CA GLY A 162 -3.61 21.88 -18.26
C GLY A 162 -2.84 21.85 -19.59
N LEU A 163 -1.57 21.41 -19.57
CA LEU A 163 -0.70 21.23 -20.72
C LEU A 163 -0.73 19.76 -21.16
N ALA A 164 -0.89 19.51 -22.45
CA ALA A 164 -0.81 18.15 -22.99
C ALA A 164 0.58 17.55 -22.77
N TRP A 165 0.66 16.27 -22.39
CA TRP A 165 1.94 15.59 -22.19
C TRP A 165 2.79 15.56 -23.46
N GLU A 166 2.17 15.22 -24.59
CA GLU A 166 2.82 15.15 -25.89
C GLU A 166 3.33 16.54 -26.32
N GLY A 167 4.64 16.64 -26.57
CA GLY A 167 5.31 17.88 -26.98
C GLY A 167 5.68 18.83 -25.84
N ASN A 168 5.34 18.52 -24.59
CA ASN A 168 5.72 19.28 -23.40
C ASN A 168 6.48 18.45 -22.36
N GLU A 169 7.03 17.29 -22.75
CA GLU A 169 7.64 16.33 -21.82
C GLU A 169 8.82 16.92 -21.05
N GLU A 170 9.65 17.74 -21.69
CA GLU A 170 10.80 18.41 -21.05
C GLU A 170 10.32 19.38 -19.97
N VAL A 171 9.34 20.23 -20.29
CA VAL A 171 8.80 21.24 -19.38
C VAL A 171 8.10 20.59 -18.18
N LEU A 172 7.24 19.60 -18.47
CA LEU A 172 6.53 18.86 -17.42
C LEU A 172 7.52 18.07 -16.56
N GLY A 173 8.56 17.48 -17.15
CA GLY A 173 9.64 16.80 -16.43
C GLY A 173 10.39 17.74 -15.48
N GLU A 174 10.72 18.95 -15.92
CA GLU A 174 11.35 19.98 -15.08
C GLU A 174 10.43 20.44 -13.94
N GLN A 175 9.13 20.62 -14.22
CA GLN A 175 8.13 20.98 -13.21
C GLN A 175 7.98 19.89 -12.16
N ILE A 176 7.87 18.63 -12.58
CA ILE A 176 7.83 17.47 -11.69
C ILE A 176 9.08 17.45 -10.82
N SER A 177 10.26 17.59 -11.43
CA SER A 177 11.52 17.58 -10.71
C SER A 177 11.59 18.66 -9.64
N GLY A 178 11.18 19.90 -9.97
CA GLY A 178 11.15 21.02 -9.02
C GLY A 178 10.18 20.79 -7.86
N THR A 179 8.95 20.35 -8.17
CA THR A 179 7.91 20.07 -7.17
C THR A 179 8.32 18.92 -6.25
N VAL A 180 8.87 17.83 -6.78
CA VAL A 180 9.34 16.68 -6.00
C VAL A 180 10.51 17.07 -5.10
N THR A 181 11.48 17.84 -5.59
CA THR A 181 12.59 18.34 -4.77
C THR A 181 12.08 19.20 -3.62
N ALA A 182 11.14 20.12 -3.91
CA ALA A 182 10.53 20.98 -2.90
C ALA A 182 9.78 20.15 -1.84
N LEU A 183 8.98 19.15 -2.26
CA LEU A 183 8.25 18.26 -1.38
C LEU A 183 9.18 17.43 -0.48
N LEU A 184 10.23 16.83 -1.04
CA LEU A 184 11.20 16.05 -0.27
C LEU A 184 11.95 16.92 0.75
N SER A 185 12.24 18.18 0.41
CA SER A 185 12.90 19.12 1.33
C SER A 185 12.07 19.36 2.60
N LEU A 186 10.73 19.41 2.48
CA LEU A 186 9.83 19.55 3.64
C LEU A 186 9.87 18.36 4.59
N THR A 187 10.21 17.17 4.09
CA THR A 187 10.35 15.97 4.94
C THR A 187 11.65 15.96 5.76
N GLY A 188 12.46 17.01 5.63
CA GLY A 188 13.77 17.16 6.28
C GLY A 188 14.92 16.51 5.52
N LEU A 189 14.70 16.03 4.30
CA LEU A 189 15.76 15.56 3.41
C LEU A 189 16.57 16.75 2.87
N LYS A 190 17.89 16.63 2.90
CA LYS A 190 18.84 17.66 2.42
C LYS A 190 19.64 17.10 1.26
N ASP A 191 20.19 17.99 0.43
CA ASP A 191 21.08 17.65 -0.69
C ASP A 191 20.47 16.65 -1.68
N ILE A 192 19.19 16.89 -2.02
CA ILE A 192 18.42 16.04 -2.93
C ILE A 192 18.94 16.25 -4.36
N ASP A 193 19.62 15.25 -4.91
CA ASP A 193 20.00 15.19 -6.33
C ASP A 193 18.89 14.49 -7.13
N PRO A 194 18.20 15.19 -8.06
CA PRO A 194 17.14 14.62 -8.89
C PRO A 194 17.54 13.37 -9.70
N VAL A 195 18.82 13.20 -9.99
CA VAL A 195 19.35 12.12 -10.84
C VAL A 195 19.89 10.94 -10.02
N GLN A 196 20.21 11.16 -8.74
CA GLN A 196 20.81 10.12 -7.89
C GLN A 196 19.92 9.69 -6.71
N SER A 197 19.03 10.56 -6.24
CA SER A 197 18.13 10.23 -5.12
C SER A 197 17.07 9.23 -5.55
N ARG A 198 17.06 8.07 -4.89
CA ARG A 198 16.07 7.01 -5.12
C ARG A 198 14.65 7.48 -4.80
N GLU A 199 14.52 8.30 -3.75
CA GLU A 199 13.28 8.95 -3.34
C GLU A 199 12.76 9.87 -4.45
N HIS A 200 13.62 10.75 -4.96
CA HIS A 200 13.26 11.70 -6.02
C HIS A 200 12.88 10.98 -7.31
N ILE A 201 13.68 10.01 -7.75
CA ILE A 201 13.42 9.24 -8.97
C ILE A 201 12.06 8.53 -8.87
N LEU A 202 11.76 7.88 -7.75
CA LEU A 202 10.49 7.20 -7.56
C LEU A 202 9.30 8.17 -7.65
N LEU A 203 9.34 9.25 -6.85
CA LEU A 203 8.25 10.23 -6.81
C LEU A 203 8.04 10.91 -8.16
N SER A 204 9.14 11.29 -8.83
CA SER A 204 9.06 11.92 -10.15
C SER A 204 8.42 11.01 -11.18
N ASN A 205 8.70 9.70 -11.15
CA ASN A 205 8.07 8.75 -12.07
C ASN A 205 6.60 8.48 -11.72
N ILE A 206 6.23 8.48 -10.44
CA ILE A 206 4.82 8.37 -10.01
C ILE A 206 4.02 9.56 -10.53
N VAL A 207 4.50 10.79 -10.29
CA VAL A 207 3.83 12.02 -10.75
C VAL A 207 3.81 12.06 -12.29
N ALA A 208 4.92 11.72 -12.96
CA ALA A 208 4.96 11.66 -14.43
C ALA A 208 3.96 10.66 -15.00
N ASN A 209 3.79 9.50 -14.36
CA ASN A 209 2.81 8.51 -14.80
C ASN A 209 1.37 9.03 -14.65
N ALA A 210 1.05 9.66 -13.52
CA ALA A 210 -0.26 10.27 -13.31
C ALA A 210 -0.54 11.36 -14.37
N TRP A 211 0.39 12.28 -14.57
CA TRP A 211 0.24 13.39 -15.52
C TRP A 211 0.14 12.93 -16.97
N ARG A 212 0.92 11.91 -17.36
CA ARG A 212 0.82 11.31 -18.70
C ARG A 212 -0.56 10.73 -18.97
N ASN A 213 -1.23 10.22 -17.94
CA ASN A 213 -2.58 9.66 -18.04
C ASN A 213 -3.69 10.71 -17.80
N GLY A 214 -3.34 11.98 -17.64
CA GLY A 214 -4.30 13.05 -17.31
C GLY A 214 -4.97 12.86 -15.95
N GLN A 215 -4.30 12.17 -15.01
CA GLN A 215 -4.80 11.89 -13.67
C GLN A 215 -4.23 12.90 -12.69
N ASP A 216 -5.11 13.47 -11.87
CA ASP A 216 -4.70 14.29 -10.75
C ASP A 216 -4.20 13.41 -9.60
N LEU A 217 -3.15 13.87 -8.93
CA LEU A 217 -2.59 13.19 -7.78
C LEU A 217 -2.73 14.09 -6.55
N ASP A 218 -3.19 13.54 -5.43
CA ASP A 218 -3.08 14.18 -4.13
C ASP A 218 -1.96 13.52 -3.30
N LEU A 219 -1.64 14.11 -2.15
CA LEU A 219 -0.55 13.58 -1.31
C LEU A 219 -0.89 12.22 -0.69
N GLY A 220 -2.17 11.91 -0.45
CA GLY A 220 -2.62 10.62 0.05
C GLY A 220 -2.39 9.51 -0.98
N GLU A 221 -2.83 9.75 -2.22
CA GLU A 221 -2.63 8.86 -3.35
C GLU A 221 -1.13 8.71 -3.67
N LEU A 222 -0.34 9.78 -3.61
CA LEU A 222 1.11 9.71 -3.75
C LEU A 222 1.72 8.79 -2.68
N ILE A 223 1.31 8.89 -1.41
CA ILE A 223 1.79 8.03 -0.32
C ILE A 223 1.44 6.55 -0.59
N MET A 224 0.25 6.28 -1.09
CA MET A 224 -0.17 4.92 -1.47
C MET A 224 0.66 4.38 -2.65
N GLN A 225 0.85 5.19 -3.68
CA GLN A 225 1.65 4.82 -4.86
C GLN A 225 3.15 4.71 -4.56
N ILE A 226 3.68 5.32 -3.50
CA ILE A 226 5.06 5.02 -3.05
C ILE A 226 5.17 3.57 -2.57
N GLN A 227 4.17 3.09 -1.82
CA GLN A 227 4.17 1.72 -1.32
C GLN A 227 3.98 0.72 -2.47
N THR A 228 3.03 1.02 -3.35
CA THR A 228 2.67 0.22 -4.52
C THR A 228 2.76 1.05 -5.80
N PRO A 229 3.96 1.23 -6.39
CA PRO A 229 4.11 2.04 -7.59
C PRO A 229 3.33 1.48 -8.77
N PRO A 230 2.76 2.35 -9.64
CA PRO A 230 1.93 1.93 -10.78
C PRO A 230 2.74 1.28 -11.92
N PHE A 231 4.03 1.03 -11.71
CA PHE A 231 4.95 0.41 -12.66
C PHE A 231 5.84 -0.62 -11.95
N ALA A 232 6.15 -1.72 -12.64
CA ALA A 232 7.01 -2.77 -12.10
C ALA A 232 8.52 -2.45 -12.22
N ARG A 233 8.91 -1.52 -13.09
CA ARG A 233 10.32 -1.21 -13.40
C ARG A 233 10.59 0.29 -13.42
N LEU A 234 11.79 0.66 -12.99
CA LEU A 234 12.39 1.99 -13.15
C LEU A 234 13.64 1.85 -14.01
N GLY A 235 13.58 2.40 -15.23
CA GLY A 235 14.59 2.13 -16.25
C GLY A 235 14.66 0.63 -16.57
N VAL A 236 15.83 0.03 -16.41
CA VAL A 236 16.05 -1.41 -16.66
C VAL A 236 15.87 -2.29 -15.42
N LEU A 237 15.75 -1.69 -14.24
CA LEU A 237 15.69 -2.40 -12.96
C LEU A 237 14.25 -2.58 -12.49
N ASP A 238 14.00 -3.69 -11.79
CA ASP A 238 12.77 -3.87 -11.01
C ASP A 238 12.71 -2.85 -9.87
N VAL A 239 11.51 -2.31 -9.59
CA VAL A 239 11.31 -1.30 -8.56
C VAL A 239 11.77 -1.77 -7.18
N ASN A 240 11.53 -3.03 -6.82
CA ASN A 240 11.98 -3.58 -5.53
C ASN A 240 13.50 -3.77 -5.46
N SER A 241 14.16 -3.93 -6.61
CA SER A 241 15.62 -3.98 -6.68
C SER A 241 16.24 -2.58 -6.57
N PHE A 242 15.63 -1.57 -7.21
CA PHE A 242 16.12 -0.19 -7.17
C PHE A 242 15.85 0.50 -5.83
N PHE A 243 14.61 0.40 -5.34
CA PHE A 243 14.17 1.01 -4.09
C PHE A 243 13.32 0.01 -3.30
N PRO A 244 13.92 -0.77 -2.38
CA PRO A 244 13.26 -1.87 -1.68
C PRO A 244 12.00 -1.45 -0.91
N GLU A 245 11.03 -2.35 -0.81
CA GLU A 245 9.73 -2.11 -0.17
C GLU A 245 9.85 -1.53 1.25
N LYS A 246 10.78 -2.05 2.05
CA LYS A 246 11.07 -1.53 3.40
C LYS A 246 11.47 -0.06 3.39
N ASP A 247 12.31 0.35 2.44
CA ASP A 247 12.78 1.73 2.35
C ASP A 247 11.65 2.64 1.80
N ARG A 248 10.86 2.14 0.84
CA ARG A 248 9.64 2.84 0.35
C ARG A 248 8.62 3.05 1.47
N ALA A 249 8.38 2.04 2.31
CA ALA A 249 7.54 2.15 3.49
C ALA A 249 8.08 3.21 4.46
N GLY A 250 9.41 3.32 4.60
CA GLY A 250 10.06 4.39 5.36
C GLY A 250 9.79 5.79 4.79
N LEU A 251 9.86 5.96 3.46
CA LEU A 251 9.54 7.22 2.79
C LEU A 251 8.05 7.57 2.94
N ALA A 252 7.16 6.60 2.71
CA ALA A 252 5.72 6.75 2.88
C ALA A 252 5.36 7.17 4.31
N MET A 253 5.99 6.55 5.32
CA MET A 253 5.80 6.92 6.73
C MET A 253 6.29 8.33 7.04
N ARG A 254 7.39 8.81 6.44
CA ARG A 254 7.86 10.19 6.61
C ARG A 254 6.86 11.19 6.05
N LEU A 255 6.39 10.96 4.83
CA LEU A 255 5.37 11.81 4.19
C LEU A 255 4.04 11.77 4.95
N ASN A 256 3.62 10.59 5.41
CA ASN A 256 2.43 10.45 6.25
C ASN A 256 2.57 11.17 7.60
N SER A 257 3.75 11.12 8.22
CA SER A 257 4.02 11.83 9.48
C SER A 257 3.96 13.35 9.28
N MET A 258 4.46 13.85 8.15
CA MET A 258 4.31 15.25 7.76
C MET A 258 2.83 15.61 7.57
N LEU A 259 2.08 14.80 6.83
CA LEU A 259 0.65 14.98 6.55
C LEU A 259 -0.21 14.97 7.83
N ALA A 260 0.09 14.06 8.76
CA ALA A 260 -0.57 13.94 10.05
C ALA A 260 -0.17 15.03 11.04
N SER A 261 0.88 15.82 10.74
CA SER A 261 1.30 16.90 11.64
C SER A 261 0.26 18.04 11.63
N PRO A 262 -0.16 18.56 12.80
CA PRO A 262 -1.11 19.68 12.87
C PRO A 262 -0.62 20.93 12.14
N SER A 263 0.69 21.16 12.10
CA SER A 263 1.32 22.26 11.36
C SER A 263 1.10 22.16 9.84
N PHE A 264 0.93 20.96 9.30
CA PHE A 264 0.77 20.76 7.86
C PHE A 264 -0.70 20.77 7.40
N GLN A 265 -1.65 20.57 8.32
CA GLN A 265 -3.10 20.64 8.01
C GLN A 265 -3.52 22.00 7.44
N THR A 266 -2.88 23.08 7.88
CA THR A 266 -3.11 24.45 7.36
C THR A 266 -2.60 24.65 5.94
N TRP A 267 -1.75 23.75 5.41
CA TRP A 267 -1.25 23.79 4.03
C TRP A 267 -2.17 23.06 3.03
N MET A 268 -3.10 22.24 3.54
CA MET A 268 -4.07 21.50 2.74
C MET A 268 -5.44 22.19 2.67
N THR A 269 -5.68 23.16 3.55
CA THR A 269 -6.96 23.87 3.67
C THR A 269 -6.86 25.25 3.05
N GLY A 270 -7.95 25.71 2.41
CA GLY A 270 -8.03 27.04 1.81
C GLY A 270 -8.20 27.02 0.30
N GLU A 271 -8.00 28.19 -0.32
CA GLU A 271 -8.11 28.34 -1.78
C GLU A 271 -6.97 27.60 -2.49
N PRO A 272 -7.23 26.86 -3.58
CA PRO A 272 -6.16 26.19 -4.32
C PRO A 272 -5.17 27.21 -4.91
N LEU A 273 -3.91 26.78 -5.08
CA LEU A 273 -2.88 27.55 -5.79
C LEU A 273 -3.14 27.58 -7.31
N ASP A 274 -4.27 28.17 -7.73
CA ASP A 274 -4.62 28.41 -9.13
C ASP A 274 -4.23 29.84 -9.53
N VAL A 275 -3.22 29.94 -10.39
CA VAL A 275 -2.67 31.23 -10.84
C VAL A 275 -3.71 32.11 -11.53
N ALA A 276 -4.66 31.54 -12.28
CA ALA A 276 -5.67 32.33 -12.96
C ALA A 276 -6.62 33.00 -11.94
N ALA A 277 -7.08 32.23 -10.94
CA ALA A 277 -7.90 32.74 -9.85
C ALA A 277 -7.14 33.71 -8.92
N LEU A 278 -5.82 33.56 -8.82
CA LEU A 278 -4.96 34.47 -8.04
C LEU A 278 -4.68 35.78 -8.78
N LEU A 279 -4.78 35.83 -10.10
CA LEU A 279 -4.61 37.03 -10.90
C LEU A 279 -5.93 37.75 -11.18
N TYR A 280 -7.04 37.03 -11.24
CA TYR A 280 -8.36 37.59 -11.57
C TYR A 280 -9.46 37.01 -10.68
N THR A 281 -10.39 37.86 -10.29
CA THR A 281 -11.62 37.43 -9.60
C THR A 281 -12.57 36.73 -10.58
N PRO A 282 -13.58 35.96 -10.09
CA PRO A 282 -14.55 35.29 -10.95
C PRO A 282 -15.35 36.23 -11.88
N ASP A 283 -15.53 37.50 -11.49
CA ASP A 283 -16.13 38.57 -12.29
C ASP A 283 -15.15 39.24 -13.28
N GLY A 284 -13.91 38.77 -13.36
CA GLY A 284 -12.89 39.22 -14.32
C GLY A 284 -12.09 40.45 -13.87
N ARG A 285 -12.26 40.92 -12.64
CA ARG A 285 -11.49 42.05 -12.10
C ARG A 285 -10.07 41.61 -11.77
N ALA A 286 -9.09 42.44 -12.11
CA ALA A 286 -7.69 42.19 -11.76
C ALA A 286 -7.51 42.13 -10.23
N ARG A 287 -6.60 41.24 -9.80
CA ARG A 287 -6.29 41.00 -8.39
C ARG A 287 -4.81 41.30 -8.11
N HIS A 288 -4.59 41.89 -6.95
CA HIS A 288 -3.28 42.07 -6.31
C HIS A 288 -3.21 41.10 -5.14
N SER A 289 -2.57 39.97 -5.39
CA SER A 289 -2.45 38.85 -4.46
C SER A 289 -1.12 38.92 -3.72
N ILE A 290 -1.18 39.21 -2.42
CA ILE A 290 -0.02 39.35 -1.55
C ILE A 290 0.15 38.06 -0.76
N PHE A 291 1.25 37.35 -0.99
CA PHE A 291 1.64 36.15 -0.26
C PHE A 291 2.51 36.55 0.93
N TYR A 292 1.89 36.66 2.10
CA TYR A 292 2.60 36.90 3.34
C TYR A 292 3.27 35.61 3.81
N ILE A 293 4.60 35.57 3.78
CA ILE A 293 5.40 34.38 4.13
C ILE A 293 6.40 34.64 5.28
N ALA A 294 6.29 35.78 5.95
CA ALA A 294 7.19 36.15 7.05
C ALA A 294 7.09 35.21 8.27
N HIS A 295 5.98 34.50 8.45
CA HIS A 295 5.78 33.54 9.54
C HIS A 295 6.33 32.14 9.27
N LEU A 296 6.68 31.84 8.02
CA LEU A 296 7.14 30.52 7.60
C LEU A 296 8.63 30.30 7.93
N SER A 297 9.03 29.04 8.15
CA SER A 297 10.44 28.64 8.21
C SER A 297 11.15 28.86 6.87
N GLU A 298 12.48 28.81 6.84
CA GLU A 298 13.23 28.96 5.58
C GLU A 298 12.88 27.85 4.58
N GLU A 299 12.74 26.62 5.03
CA GLU A 299 12.35 25.47 4.21
C GLU A 299 10.92 25.62 3.68
N GLU A 300 9.97 26.05 4.52
CA GLU A 300 8.59 26.30 4.15
C GLU A 300 8.46 27.44 3.12
N ARG A 301 9.23 28.52 3.28
CA ARG A 301 9.28 29.61 2.29
C ARG A 301 9.84 29.13 0.97
N MET A 302 10.95 28.39 1.00
CA MET A 302 11.57 27.84 -0.21
C MET A 302 10.61 26.92 -0.95
N PHE A 303 9.91 26.05 -0.23
CA PHE A 303 8.88 25.18 -0.78
C PHE A 303 7.78 25.98 -1.46
N PHE A 304 7.17 26.93 -0.73
CA PHE A 304 6.07 27.74 -1.25
C PHE A 304 6.48 28.55 -2.49
N VAL A 305 7.62 29.23 -2.44
CA VAL A 305 8.12 30.06 -3.55
C VAL A 305 8.41 29.20 -4.78
N THR A 306 9.03 28.03 -4.60
CA THR A 306 9.31 27.12 -5.71
C THR A 306 8.02 26.67 -6.39
N LEU A 307 7.01 26.29 -5.59
CA LEU A 307 5.73 25.86 -6.13
C LEU A 307 4.96 26.99 -6.81
N LEU A 308 4.96 28.19 -6.22
CA LEU A 308 4.32 29.38 -6.82
C LEU A 308 4.92 29.68 -8.19
N PHE A 309 6.25 29.76 -8.29
CA PHE A 309 6.92 30.05 -9.57
C PHE A 309 6.69 28.94 -10.62
N ALA A 310 6.69 27.67 -10.20
CA ALA A 310 6.38 26.55 -11.09
C ALA A 310 4.94 26.61 -11.64
N ASN A 311 3.97 26.94 -10.79
CA ASN A 311 2.58 27.12 -11.21
C ASN A 311 2.41 28.33 -12.13
N VAL A 312 3.07 29.46 -11.83
CA VAL A 312 3.03 30.65 -12.67
C VAL A 312 3.62 30.35 -14.05
N GLU A 313 4.74 29.65 -14.11
CA GLU A 313 5.32 29.24 -15.39
C GLU A 313 4.38 28.36 -16.20
N THR A 314 3.76 27.37 -15.55
CA THR A 314 2.82 26.44 -16.18
C THR A 314 1.63 27.19 -16.77
N TRP A 315 1.02 28.06 -15.97
CA TRP A 315 -0.08 28.93 -16.41
C TRP A 315 0.35 29.82 -17.58
N MET A 316 1.53 30.44 -17.48
CA MET A 316 2.10 31.33 -18.49
C MET A 316 2.27 30.64 -19.84
N ARG A 317 2.75 29.38 -19.88
CA ARG A 317 2.93 28.62 -21.13
C ARG A 317 1.62 28.26 -21.81
N GLY A 318 0.52 28.15 -21.06
CA GLY A 318 -0.82 27.99 -21.62
C GLY A 318 -1.39 29.26 -22.25
N GLN A 319 -0.71 30.41 -22.12
CA GLN A 319 -1.17 31.68 -22.64
C GLN A 319 -0.70 31.93 -24.08
N SER A 320 -1.48 32.72 -24.83
CA SER A 320 -1.04 33.27 -26.10
C SER A 320 0.15 34.22 -25.92
N GLY A 321 1.09 34.19 -26.88
CA GLY A 321 2.17 35.18 -26.92
C GLY A 321 1.61 36.61 -27.03
N THR A 322 2.24 37.55 -26.33
CA THR A 322 1.85 38.97 -26.34
C THR A 322 3.05 39.86 -26.05
N THR A 323 3.05 41.06 -26.64
CA THR A 323 4.02 42.12 -26.35
C THR A 323 3.52 43.05 -25.24
N SER A 324 2.26 42.93 -24.83
CA SER A 324 1.68 43.73 -23.77
C SER A 324 1.79 43.06 -22.40
N LEU A 325 1.94 43.87 -21.36
CA LEU A 325 2.02 43.46 -19.97
C LEU A 325 0.69 42.85 -19.51
N ARG A 326 0.71 41.54 -19.28
CA ARG A 326 -0.42 40.72 -18.84
C ARG A 326 -0.52 40.65 -17.32
N ALA A 327 0.61 40.44 -16.65
CA ALA A 327 0.65 40.24 -15.20
C ALA A 327 2.06 40.54 -14.65
N LEU A 328 2.10 40.92 -13.37
CA LEU A 328 3.35 41.10 -12.63
C LEU A 328 3.58 40.00 -11.60
N VAL A 329 4.83 39.56 -11.48
CA VAL A 329 5.31 38.77 -10.35
C VAL A 329 6.34 39.62 -9.61
N TYR A 330 5.93 40.18 -8.49
CA TYR A 330 6.78 40.97 -7.61
C TYR A 330 7.34 40.10 -6.48
N PHE A 331 8.64 40.19 -6.23
CA PHE A 331 9.27 39.47 -5.12
C PHE A 331 10.12 40.44 -4.29
N ASP A 332 9.70 40.70 -3.04
CA ASP A 332 10.54 41.43 -2.09
C ASP A 332 11.63 40.54 -1.50
N GLU A 333 12.86 41.05 -1.45
CA GLU A 333 14.01 40.37 -0.87
C GLU A 333 14.27 38.98 -1.45
N ILE A 334 14.70 38.95 -2.71
CA ILE A 334 15.03 37.70 -3.44
C ILE A 334 16.29 36.97 -2.94
N PHE A 335 16.98 37.52 -1.93
CA PHE A 335 18.16 36.92 -1.33
C PHE A 335 17.87 35.48 -0.86
N GLY A 336 18.77 34.55 -1.17
CA GLY A 336 18.65 33.12 -0.85
C GLY A 336 17.88 32.27 -1.89
N TYR A 337 17.00 32.87 -2.70
CA TYR A 337 16.21 32.14 -3.72
C TYR A 337 16.91 32.04 -5.08
N MET A 338 17.79 33.00 -5.37
CA MET A 338 18.59 32.99 -6.60
C MET A 338 20.06 33.36 -6.29
N PRO A 339 20.77 32.56 -5.46
CA PRO A 339 22.13 32.88 -5.06
C PRO A 339 23.13 32.68 -6.22
N PRO A 340 24.27 33.39 -6.24
CA PRO A 340 25.29 33.23 -7.29
C PRO A 340 25.96 31.85 -7.24
N LEU A 341 26.13 31.30 -6.04
CA LEU A 341 26.66 29.95 -5.77
C LEU A 341 25.54 29.06 -5.24
N GLY A 342 25.57 27.77 -5.62
CA GLY A 342 24.52 26.81 -5.29
C GLY A 342 23.34 26.83 -6.26
N ASN A 343 22.44 25.86 -6.10
CA ASN A 343 21.27 25.67 -6.94
C ASN A 343 20.04 25.26 -6.11
N PRO A 344 19.48 26.18 -5.29
CA PRO A 344 18.23 25.88 -4.58
C PRO A 344 17.08 25.62 -5.57
N PRO A 345 16.02 24.92 -5.16
CA PRO A 345 14.94 24.50 -6.08
C PRO A 345 14.28 25.66 -6.85
N SER A 346 14.20 26.84 -6.23
CA SER A 346 13.63 28.05 -6.84
C SER A 346 14.51 28.67 -7.94
N LYS A 347 15.84 28.52 -7.90
CA LYS A 347 16.76 29.21 -8.82
C LYS A 347 16.51 28.87 -10.28
N THR A 348 16.35 27.59 -10.59
CA THR A 348 16.24 27.12 -11.98
C THR A 348 14.97 27.67 -12.65
N VAL A 349 13.82 27.60 -11.96
CA VAL A 349 12.54 28.13 -12.48
C VAL A 349 12.58 29.65 -12.62
N MET A 350 13.16 30.37 -11.66
CA MET A 350 13.29 31.83 -11.73
C MET A 350 14.15 32.28 -12.92
N LEU A 351 15.29 31.63 -13.15
CA LEU A 351 16.17 31.93 -14.29
C LEU A 351 15.50 31.67 -15.64
N ARG A 352 14.67 30.62 -15.73
CA ARG A 352 13.91 30.30 -16.94
C ARG A 352 12.80 31.34 -17.17
N MET A 353 12.08 31.72 -16.13
CA MET A 353 11.09 32.79 -16.20
C MET A 353 11.72 34.11 -16.66
N LEU A 354 12.87 34.51 -16.10
CA LEU A 354 13.60 35.72 -16.55
C LEU A 354 14.00 35.72 -18.04
N LYS A 355 14.12 34.54 -18.66
CA LYS A 355 14.47 34.42 -20.09
C LYS A 355 13.25 34.37 -21.00
N GLN A 356 12.16 33.76 -20.52
CA GLN A 356 11.05 33.33 -21.37
C GLN A 356 9.74 34.10 -21.10
N ALA A 357 9.55 34.65 -19.90
CA ALA A 357 8.29 35.25 -19.48
C ALA A 357 7.88 36.48 -20.30
N ARG A 358 8.86 37.19 -20.85
CA ARG A 358 8.65 38.31 -21.79
C ARG A 358 7.77 37.96 -22.98
N ALA A 359 7.84 36.72 -23.49
CA ALA A 359 7.07 36.30 -24.67
C ALA A 359 5.57 36.17 -24.38
N PHE A 360 5.19 36.05 -23.11
CA PHE A 360 3.83 35.85 -22.64
C PHE A 360 3.25 37.08 -21.92
N GLY A 361 4.00 38.19 -21.90
CA GLY A 361 3.61 39.41 -21.20
C GLY A 361 3.69 39.32 -19.67
N VAL A 362 4.47 38.38 -19.12
CA VAL A 362 4.63 38.25 -17.66
C VAL A 362 5.91 38.98 -17.23
N GLY A 363 5.76 40.03 -16.43
CA GLY A 363 6.87 40.85 -15.94
C GLY A 363 7.31 40.48 -14.54
N LEU A 364 8.60 40.17 -14.34
CA LEU A 364 9.17 39.93 -13.02
C LEU A 364 9.73 41.26 -12.47
N VAL A 365 9.37 41.61 -11.24
CA VAL A 365 9.94 42.75 -10.51
C VAL A 365 10.61 42.23 -9.25
N LEU A 366 11.94 42.20 -9.27
CA LEU A 366 12.73 41.56 -8.23
C LEU A 366 13.43 42.60 -7.37
N ALA A 367 13.20 42.58 -6.06
CA ALA A 367 13.80 43.55 -5.14
C ALA A 367 14.80 42.86 -4.20
N THR A 368 15.95 43.49 -3.94
CA THR A 368 16.96 42.97 -3.00
C THR A 368 17.69 44.09 -2.27
N GLN A 369 18.01 43.86 -1.00
CA GLN A 369 18.92 44.73 -0.24
C GLN A 369 20.38 44.30 -0.38
N ASN A 370 20.61 43.03 -0.73
CA ASN A 370 21.94 42.41 -0.84
C ASN A 370 22.18 42.01 -2.30
N PRO A 371 22.52 42.96 -3.19
CA PRO A 371 22.65 42.65 -4.61
C PRO A 371 23.83 41.72 -4.89
N VAL A 372 24.91 41.78 -4.10
CA VAL A 372 26.13 40.96 -4.26
C VAL A 372 25.82 39.46 -4.18
N ASP A 373 24.83 39.08 -3.37
CA ASP A 373 24.50 37.69 -3.07
C ASP A 373 23.33 37.16 -3.91
N VAL A 374 23.10 37.78 -5.08
CA VAL A 374 22.14 37.33 -6.09
C VAL A 374 22.87 36.98 -7.40
N ASP A 375 22.34 36.01 -8.15
CA ASP A 375 22.84 35.63 -9.48
C ASP A 375 22.68 36.78 -10.49
N TYR A 376 23.74 37.60 -10.63
CA TYR A 376 23.79 38.71 -11.57
C TYR A 376 23.67 38.29 -13.04
N LYS A 377 24.09 37.07 -13.40
CA LYS A 377 23.91 36.57 -14.78
C LYS A 377 22.45 36.25 -15.07
N GLY A 378 21.69 35.89 -14.04
CA GLY A 378 20.23 35.83 -14.12
C GLY A 378 19.63 37.22 -14.29
N LEU A 379 19.98 38.14 -13.39
CA LEU A 379 19.46 39.51 -13.37
C LEU A 379 19.83 40.33 -14.61
N SER A 380 20.89 39.99 -15.34
CA SER A 380 21.24 40.69 -16.59
C SER A 380 20.15 40.60 -17.67
N ASN A 381 19.20 39.67 -17.54
CA ASN A 381 18.03 39.57 -18.42
C ASN A 381 16.95 40.62 -18.09
N THR A 382 17.08 41.39 -17.01
CA THR A 382 16.14 42.46 -16.68
C THR A 382 16.43 43.73 -17.48
N GLY A 383 15.40 44.28 -18.11
CA GLY A 383 15.50 45.45 -18.96
C GLY A 383 15.61 46.75 -18.15
N THR A 384 14.93 46.81 -17.00
CA THR A 384 14.94 47.97 -16.11
C THR A 384 15.67 47.69 -14.80
N TRP A 385 16.61 48.56 -14.43
CA TRP A 385 17.34 48.56 -13.17
C TRP A 385 17.05 49.84 -12.41
N PHE A 386 16.49 49.71 -11.21
CA PHE A 386 16.32 50.80 -10.27
C PHE A 386 17.36 50.65 -9.15
N ILE A 387 18.33 51.55 -9.14
CA ILE A 387 19.48 51.49 -8.23
C ILE A 387 19.36 52.64 -7.25
N GLY A 388 19.08 52.31 -6.00
CA GLY A 388 19.09 53.25 -4.88
C GLY A 388 20.47 53.33 -4.24
N LYS A 389 20.52 54.02 -3.09
CA LYS A 389 21.75 54.10 -2.29
C LYS A 389 22.26 52.71 -1.91
N LEU A 390 23.55 52.47 -2.11
CA LEU A 390 24.25 51.22 -1.75
C LEU A 390 25.01 51.37 -0.43
N GLY A 391 25.21 50.25 0.28
CA GLY A 391 25.85 50.23 1.59
C GLY A 391 27.36 50.35 1.55
N THR A 392 28.01 49.63 0.62
CA THR A 392 29.48 49.54 0.54
C THR A 392 30.02 49.77 -0.88
N GLU A 393 31.31 50.15 -0.99
CA GLU A 393 32.01 50.23 -2.29
C GLU A 393 32.11 48.87 -2.99
N GLN A 394 32.14 47.78 -2.24
CA GLN A 394 32.14 46.42 -2.81
C GLN A 394 30.81 46.10 -3.50
N ASP A 395 29.67 46.47 -2.89
CA ASP A 395 28.35 46.29 -3.48
C ASP A 395 28.24 47.07 -4.79
N LYS A 396 28.76 48.31 -4.78
CA LYS A 396 28.82 49.18 -5.95
C LYS A 396 29.68 48.57 -7.06
N ALA A 397 30.90 48.15 -6.76
CA ALA A 397 31.81 47.56 -7.74
C ALA A 397 31.21 46.30 -8.39
N ARG A 398 30.58 45.42 -7.59
CA ARG A 398 29.89 44.22 -8.08
C ARG A 398 28.68 44.55 -8.94
N LEU A 399 27.88 45.53 -8.53
CA LEU A 399 26.75 46.02 -9.32
C LEU A 399 27.22 46.58 -10.67
N LEU A 400 28.26 47.40 -10.69
CA LEU A 400 28.84 47.96 -11.91
C LEU A 400 29.38 46.88 -12.86
N ASP A 401 30.04 45.85 -12.33
CA ASP A 401 30.49 44.69 -13.11
C ASP A 401 29.30 43.92 -13.72
N GLY A 402 28.24 43.71 -12.93
CA GLY A 402 26.97 43.14 -13.39
C GLY A 402 26.31 43.95 -14.51
N LEU A 403 26.20 45.27 -14.35
CA LEU A 403 25.62 46.17 -15.36
C LEU A 403 26.45 46.20 -16.66
N THR A 404 27.78 46.18 -16.54
CA THR A 404 28.69 46.21 -17.70
C THR A 404 28.65 44.89 -18.48
N SER A 405 28.63 43.76 -17.77
CA SER A 405 28.56 42.43 -18.38
C SER A 405 27.18 42.13 -19.00
N ALA A 406 26.10 42.66 -18.43
CA ALA A 406 24.77 42.54 -18.98
C ALA A 406 24.66 43.20 -20.37
N MET A 407 25.31 44.36 -20.58
CA MET A 407 25.10 45.20 -21.75
C MET A 407 26.39 45.89 -22.22
N PRO A 408 27.24 45.19 -22.99
CA PRO A 408 28.50 45.74 -23.48
C PRO A 408 28.30 46.98 -24.37
N GLY A 409 28.91 48.10 -24.01
CA GLY A 409 29.03 49.29 -24.86
C GLY A 409 27.90 50.33 -24.80
N ALA A 410 26.91 50.17 -23.89
CA ALA A 410 25.75 51.08 -23.81
C ALA A 410 25.96 52.35 -22.94
N VAL A 411 26.83 52.31 -21.92
CA VAL A 411 27.05 53.44 -20.98
C VAL A 411 28.50 53.44 -20.47
N ASP A 412 29.09 54.63 -20.22
CA ASP A 412 30.40 54.76 -19.57
C ASP A 412 30.30 54.34 -18.09
N VAL A 413 31.08 53.32 -17.70
CA VAL A 413 31.14 52.81 -16.32
C VAL A 413 31.52 53.92 -15.34
N ARG A 414 32.37 54.87 -15.74
CA ARG A 414 32.77 56.00 -14.89
C ARG A 414 31.61 56.97 -14.63
N GLU A 415 30.73 57.13 -15.60
CA GLU A 415 29.54 57.97 -15.46
C GLU A 415 28.54 57.31 -14.49
N LEU A 416 28.27 56.01 -14.66
CA LEU A 416 27.43 55.25 -13.73
C LEU A 416 27.99 55.26 -12.30
N ASP A 417 29.30 55.07 -12.16
CA ASP A 417 29.99 55.12 -10.87
C ASP A 417 29.78 56.48 -10.18
N ARG A 418 29.94 57.58 -10.92
CA ARG A 418 29.72 58.94 -10.42
C ARG A 418 28.26 59.17 -10.03
N LEU A 419 27.31 58.76 -10.88
CA LEU A 419 25.88 58.95 -10.62
C LEU A 419 25.43 58.17 -9.38
N ILE A 420 25.83 56.90 -9.26
CA ILE A 420 25.49 56.03 -8.11
C ILE A 420 26.06 56.59 -6.80
N SER A 421 27.29 57.12 -6.80
CA SER A 421 27.88 57.75 -5.62
C SER A 421 27.14 59.01 -5.15
N GLY A 422 26.46 59.71 -6.06
CA GLY A 422 25.68 60.91 -5.75
C GLY A 422 24.27 60.63 -5.23
N ILE A 423 23.85 59.37 -5.13
CA ILE A 423 22.47 59.01 -4.79
C ILE A 423 22.17 59.26 -3.30
N GLY A 424 21.22 60.17 -3.07
CA GLY A 424 20.64 60.44 -1.75
C GLY A 424 19.54 59.45 -1.34
N LYS A 425 18.87 59.72 -0.22
CA LYS A 425 17.69 58.94 0.20
C LYS A 425 16.54 59.17 -0.76
N ARG A 426 15.83 58.10 -1.15
CA ARG A 426 14.67 58.10 -2.07
C ARG A 426 14.98 58.59 -3.50
N VAL A 427 16.24 58.79 -3.83
CA VAL A 427 16.70 59.04 -5.20
C VAL A 427 17.16 57.69 -5.77
N PHE A 428 16.84 57.44 -7.03
CA PHE A 428 17.19 56.21 -7.72
C PHE A 428 17.74 56.54 -9.10
N LEU A 429 18.74 55.78 -9.50
CA LEU A 429 19.18 55.71 -10.89
C LEU A 429 18.33 54.65 -11.59
N MET A 430 17.48 55.08 -12.52
CA MET A 430 16.78 54.20 -13.43
C MET A 430 17.62 54.01 -14.68
N ARG A 431 17.99 52.76 -14.96
CA ARG A 431 18.59 52.36 -16.22
C ARG A 431 17.64 51.41 -16.92
N ASN A 432 17.15 51.80 -18.08
CA ASN A 432 16.18 51.03 -18.86
C ASN A 432 16.77 50.73 -20.26
N VAL A 433 16.63 49.49 -20.76
CA VAL A 433 17.11 49.10 -22.11
C VAL A 433 16.41 49.87 -23.22
N HIS A 434 15.19 50.36 -22.95
CA HIS A 434 14.38 51.10 -23.91
C HIS A 434 14.71 52.60 -23.91
N GLU A 435 15.51 53.08 -22.96
CA GLU A 435 15.92 54.47 -22.83
C GLU A 435 17.37 54.69 -23.29
N LYS A 436 17.65 55.87 -23.85
CA LYS A 436 18.99 56.20 -24.39
C LYS A 436 20.03 56.48 -23.32
N ALA A 437 19.59 56.95 -22.15
CA ALA A 437 20.46 57.39 -21.07
C ALA A 437 19.84 57.01 -19.71
N PRO A 438 20.67 56.78 -18.69
CA PRO A 438 20.15 56.56 -17.35
C PRO A 438 19.55 57.85 -16.77
N ILE A 439 18.47 57.72 -16.00
CA ILE A 439 17.71 58.85 -15.44
C ILE A 439 17.81 58.78 -13.93
N LEU A 440 18.20 59.87 -13.28
CA LEU A 440 18.04 60.02 -11.84
C LEU A 440 16.66 60.59 -11.56
N PHE A 441 15.97 60.01 -10.58
CA PHE A 441 14.66 60.49 -10.16
C PHE A 441 14.48 60.31 -8.66
N GLN A 442 13.65 61.16 -8.05
CA GLN A 442 13.18 60.96 -6.69
C GLN A 442 11.79 60.34 -6.74
N THR A 443 11.57 59.31 -5.94
CA THR A 443 10.28 58.61 -5.87
C THR A 443 9.19 59.53 -5.34
N ARG A 444 7.99 59.43 -5.92
CA ARG A 444 6.81 60.12 -5.38
C ARG A 444 6.44 59.63 -3.98
N TRP A 445 5.62 60.39 -3.27
CA TRP A 445 4.97 59.90 -2.06
C TRP A 445 4.05 58.71 -2.39
N ALA A 446 4.07 57.67 -1.55
CA ALA A 446 3.19 56.50 -1.70
C ALA A 446 1.75 56.88 -1.36
N MET A 447 0.78 56.36 -2.12
CA MET A 447 -0.64 56.59 -1.85
C MET A 447 -1.11 55.80 -0.62
N ASN A 448 -0.56 54.60 -0.44
CA ASN A 448 -0.80 53.77 0.73
C ASN A 448 -0.03 54.28 1.95
N TYR A 449 -0.61 54.11 3.13
CA TYR A 449 0.11 54.35 4.37
C TYR A 449 1.16 53.26 4.59
N LEU A 450 2.41 53.68 4.83
CA LEU A 450 3.53 52.76 5.06
C LEU A 450 3.80 52.66 6.56
N ALA A 451 3.05 51.78 7.25
CA ALA A 451 3.18 51.54 8.69
C ALA A 451 4.49 50.81 9.06
N GLY A 452 5.20 50.27 8.06
CA GLY A 452 6.32 49.35 8.24
C GLY A 452 5.86 47.89 8.20
N PRO A 453 6.74 46.93 8.58
CA PRO A 453 6.40 45.52 8.56
C PRO A 453 5.22 45.19 9.49
N LEU A 454 4.12 44.69 8.94
CA LEU A 454 2.99 44.24 9.74
C LEU A 454 3.17 42.79 10.20
N THR A 455 2.73 42.53 11.43
CA THR A 455 2.81 41.19 12.04
C THR A 455 1.63 40.32 11.62
N ARG A 456 1.80 38.99 11.68
CA ARG A 456 0.75 38.01 11.41
C ARG A 456 -0.55 38.27 12.20
N THR A 457 -0.42 38.77 13.43
CA THR A 457 -1.57 39.08 14.31
C THR A 457 -2.39 40.28 13.85
N GLN A 458 -1.84 41.14 12.99
CA GLN A 458 -2.53 42.32 12.45
C GLN A 458 -3.26 42.02 11.12
N ILE A 459 -2.98 40.89 10.46
CA ILE A 459 -3.58 40.51 9.17
C ILE A 459 -5.11 40.40 9.24
N PRO A 460 -5.75 39.80 10.27
CA PRO A 460 -7.21 39.75 10.34
C PRO A 460 -7.87 41.14 10.35
N ALA A 461 -7.30 42.09 11.11
CA ALA A 461 -7.80 43.46 11.16
C ALA A 461 -7.67 44.17 9.80
N LEU A 462 -6.60 43.87 9.06
CA LEU A 462 -6.35 44.40 7.72
C LEU A 462 -7.31 43.82 6.66
N ASN A 463 -7.64 42.54 6.78
CA ASN A 463 -8.64 41.89 5.93
C ASN A 463 -10.06 42.42 6.21
N ALA A 464 -10.40 42.65 7.49
CA ALA A 464 -11.67 43.23 7.90
C ALA A 464 -11.87 44.65 7.32
N LEU A 465 -10.82 45.48 7.29
CA LEU A 465 -10.82 46.81 6.66
C LEU A 465 -11.26 46.78 5.19
N ARG A 466 -10.95 45.70 4.47
CA ARG A 466 -11.25 45.55 3.04
C ARG A 466 -12.46 44.65 2.77
N GLY A 467 -13.17 44.22 3.81
CA GLY A 467 -14.36 43.37 3.69
C GLY A 467 -14.07 41.97 3.16
N VAL A 468 -12.82 41.49 3.27
CA VAL A 468 -12.39 40.16 2.78
C VAL A 468 -13.14 39.04 3.51
N ASP A 469 -13.51 39.24 4.77
CA ASP A 469 -14.30 38.28 5.57
C ASP A 469 -15.71 38.00 5.00
N LYS A 470 -16.27 38.90 4.18
CA LYS A 470 -17.59 38.68 3.55
C LYS A 470 -17.52 37.80 2.29
N ALA A 471 -16.33 37.64 1.69
CA ALA A 471 -16.13 36.80 0.51
C ALA A 471 -15.72 35.37 0.89
N ALA A 472 -14.90 35.20 1.94
CA ALA A 472 -14.43 33.88 2.40
C ALA A 472 -15.48 33.08 3.20
N ALA A 473 -16.55 33.72 3.68
CA ALA A 473 -17.59 33.10 4.52
C ALA A 473 -18.87 32.68 3.76
N ARG A 474 -18.76 32.32 2.48
CA ARG A 474 -19.83 31.61 1.76
C ARG A 474 -19.27 30.39 1.02
N PRO A 475 -19.41 29.18 1.58
CA PRO A 475 -19.65 28.03 0.72
C PRO A 475 -21.02 28.25 0.08
N THR A 476 -21.06 28.89 -1.08
CA THR A 476 -22.28 28.99 -1.89
C THR A 476 -22.50 27.64 -2.56
N ALA A 477 -23.03 26.70 -1.78
CA ALA A 477 -23.99 25.75 -2.30
C ALA A 477 -25.27 26.52 -2.67
N GLN A 478 -25.22 27.28 -3.76
CA GLN A 478 -26.39 27.86 -4.41
C GLN A 478 -26.22 27.67 -5.90
N THR A 479 -26.70 26.52 -6.37
CA THR A 479 -27.05 26.27 -7.76
C THR A 479 -28.18 27.22 -8.16
N ALA A 480 -27.81 28.37 -8.73
CA ALA A 480 -28.67 29.10 -9.65
C ALA A 480 -28.29 28.69 -11.08
N PRO A 481 -29.27 28.35 -11.95
CA PRO A 481 -29.00 27.72 -13.22
C PRO A 481 -28.50 28.76 -14.23
N VAL A 482 -27.27 28.60 -14.71
CA VAL A 482 -26.82 29.24 -15.94
C VAL A 482 -27.22 28.32 -17.08
N GLU A 483 -28.16 28.80 -17.88
CA GLU A 483 -28.61 28.20 -19.12
C GLU A 483 -27.46 28.25 -20.14
N VAL A 484 -26.75 27.12 -20.30
CA VAL A 484 -25.78 26.92 -21.39
C VAL A 484 -26.22 25.69 -22.18
N ALA A 485 -26.39 25.91 -23.49
CA ALA A 485 -26.83 24.93 -24.46
C ALA A 485 -26.01 23.62 -24.43
N PRO A 486 -26.62 22.45 -24.69
CA PRO A 486 -25.99 21.16 -24.46
C PRO A 486 -25.03 20.79 -25.60
N ALA A 487 -23.78 20.51 -25.24
CA ALA A 487 -22.96 19.54 -25.97
C ALA A 487 -23.29 18.12 -25.45
N PRO A 488 -23.20 17.06 -26.27
CA PRO A 488 -23.79 15.77 -25.96
C PRO A 488 -22.99 15.04 -24.88
N VAL A 489 -23.54 15.02 -23.67
CA VAL A 489 -23.06 14.16 -22.58
C VAL A 489 -23.62 12.76 -22.80
N ARG A 490 -22.74 11.76 -22.87
CA ARG A 490 -23.10 10.34 -22.76
C ARG A 490 -23.85 10.11 -21.44
N PRO A 491 -24.88 9.26 -21.40
CA PRO A 491 -25.69 9.09 -20.20
C PRO A 491 -24.86 8.42 -19.09
N VAL A 492 -24.66 9.15 -17.98
CA VAL A 492 -24.35 8.54 -16.68
C VAL A 492 -25.68 8.03 -16.12
N ALA A 493 -25.77 6.74 -15.87
CA ALA A 493 -26.94 6.11 -15.28
C ALA A 493 -27.14 6.56 -13.81
N PRO A 494 -28.39 6.73 -13.35
CA PRO A 494 -28.69 7.15 -11.99
C PRO A 494 -28.64 5.97 -11.00
N GLY A 495 -28.07 6.22 -9.82
CA GLY A 495 -28.24 5.43 -8.60
C GLY A 495 -27.10 4.47 -8.27
N THR A 496 -26.22 4.88 -7.37
CA THR A 496 -25.52 3.94 -6.47
C THR A 496 -25.73 4.42 -5.03
N PRO A 497 -26.21 3.55 -4.13
CA PRO A 497 -26.16 3.78 -2.69
C PRO A 497 -24.72 4.04 -2.26
N GLU A 498 -24.52 4.84 -1.21
CA GLU A 498 -23.22 5.11 -0.56
C GLU A 498 -22.30 3.89 -0.63
N ALA A 499 -21.31 3.93 -1.52
CA ALA A 499 -20.65 2.72 -1.96
C ALA A 499 -19.66 2.22 -0.89
N SER A 500 -20.05 1.17 -0.16
CA SER A 500 -19.17 0.39 0.72
C SER A 500 -17.91 -0.06 -0.02
N GLY A 501 -16.74 0.25 0.53
CA GLY A 501 -15.44 -0.21 0.03
C GLY A 501 -14.71 0.75 -0.94
N THR A 502 -13.40 0.55 -1.06
CA THR A 502 -12.48 1.38 -1.85
C THR A 502 -12.23 0.78 -3.24
N LEU A 503 -11.96 1.61 -4.26
CA LEU A 503 -11.52 1.14 -5.58
C LEU A 503 -10.08 0.61 -5.54
N THR A 504 -9.27 1.14 -4.61
CA THR A 504 -7.89 0.68 -4.39
C THR A 504 -7.88 -0.47 -3.40
N ARG A 505 -7.25 -1.59 -3.78
CA ARG A 505 -7.11 -2.78 -2.95
C ARG A 505 -6.18 -2.52 -1.75
N PRO A 506 -6.60 -2.81 -0.52
CA PRO A 506 -5.71 -2.75 0.64
C PRO A 506 -4.50 -3.69 0.49
N PRO A 507 -3.28 -3.27 0.87
CA PRO A 507 -2.11 -4.13 0.78
C PRO A 507 -2.18 -5.27 1.81
N VAL A 508 -1.99 -6.50 1.34
CA VAL A 508 -1.82 -7.68 2.19
C VAL A 508 -0.39 -7.67 2.78
N PRO A 509 -0.18 -8.04 4.07
CA PRO A 509 1.15 -8.06 4.67
C PRO A 509 2.15 -8.93 3.90
N SER A 510 3.41 -8.49 3.82
CA SER A 510 4.44 -9.19 3.06
C SER A 510 4.77 -10.59 3.61
N GLY A 511 4.92 -11.56 2.70
CA GLY A 511 5.18 -12.96 3.04
C GLY A 511 3.93 -13.77 3.42
N VAL A 512 2.74 -13.21 3.20
CA VAL A 512 1.44 -13.88 3.35
C VAL A 512 0.87 -14.16 1.96
N GLY A 513 0.22 -15.32 1.75
CA GLY A 513 -0.48 -15.58 0.50
C GLY A 513 -1.68 -14.65 0.29
N GLU A 514 -1.85 -14.15 -0.94
CA GLU A 514 -3.02 -13.37 -1.35
C GLU A 514 -3.77 -14.16 -2.45
N TYR A 515 -5.05 -14.37 -2.26
CA TYR A 515 -5.88 -15.21 -3.14
C TYR A 515 -7.17 -14.47 -3.51
N PHE A 516 -7.62 -14.59 -4.77
CA PHE A 516 -8.91 -14.06 -5.22
C PHE A 516 -9.84 -15.23 -5.52
N LEU A 517 -10.93 -15.33 -4.76
CA LEU A 517 -11.93 -16.38 -4.99
C LEU A 517 -12.80 -15.98 -6.19
N PRO A 518 -13.11 -16.93 -7.10
CA PRO A 518 -13.90 -16.62 -8.29
C PRO A 518 -15.36 -16.37 -7.91
N ALA A 519 -16.01 -15.42 -8.59
CA ALA A 519 -17.46 -15.27 -8.50
C ALA A 519 -18.12 -16.35 -9.38
N ASN A 520 -18.24 -17.57 -8.83
CA ASN A 520 -18.70 -18.77 -9.54
C ASN A 520 -20.22 -19.01 -9.46
N LEU A 521 -20.96 -18.14 -8.75
CA LEU A 521 -22.42 -18.09 -8.77
C LEU A 521 -22.89 -16.91 -9.64
N THR A 522 -23.98 -17.10 -10.38
CA THR A 522 -24.72 -15.96 -10.96
C THR A 522 -25.50 -15.23 -9.85
N THR A 523 -25.87 -13.98 -10.09
CA THR A 523 -26.60 -13.14 -9.12
C THR A 523 -27.94 -13.77 -8.69
N ALA A 524 -28.60 -14.52 -9.57
CA ALA A 524 -29.82 -15.26 -9.26
C ALA A 524 -29.55 -16.49 -8.37
N GLU A 525 -28.55 -17.30 -8.70
CA GLU A 525 -28.15 -18.48 -7.92
C GLU A 525 -27.62 -18.09 -6.54
N ALA A 526 -26.84 -17.01 -6.46
CA ALA A 526 -26.34 -16.44 -5.22
C ALA A 526 -27.50 -15.98 -4.33
N GLY A 527 -28.51 -15.32 -4.92
CA GLY A 527 -29.72 -14.90 -4.22
C GLY A 527 -30.49 -16.09 -3.63
N GLU A 528 -30.74 -17.12 -4.43
CA GLU A 528 -31.46 -18.32 -3.99
C GLU A 528 -30.70 -19.08 -2.90
N ARG A 529 -29.40 -19.33 -3.10
CA ARG A 529 -28.55 -20.08 -2.16
C ARG A 529 -28.46 -19.42 -0.79
N HIS A 530 -28.30 -18.09 -0.77
CA HIS A 530 -28.19 -17.31 0.46
C HIS A 530 -29.54 -16.78 0.97
N ARG A 531 -30.65 -17.24 0.38
CA ARG A 531 -32.04 -16.91 0.78
C ARG A 531 -32.37 -15.42 0.72
N TYR A 532 -31.78 -14.69 -0.22
CA TYR A 532 -32.18 -13.32 -0.55
C TYR A 532 -33.39 -13.34 -1.48
N THR A 533 -34.40 -12.52 -1.18
CA THR A 533 -35.55 -12.30 -2.08
C THR A 533 -35.24 -11.12 -2.98
N LEU A 534 -34.98 -11.38 -4.28
CA LEU A 534 -34.70 -10.35 -5.28
C LEU A 534 -35.98 -9.93 -6.00
N ASP A 535 -36.19 -8.62 -6.15
CA ASP A 535 -37.33 -8.09 -6.90
C ASP A 535 -37.16 -8.31 -8.42
N PRO A 536 -38.25 -8.39 -9.21
CA PRO A 536 -38.18 -8.57 -10.66
C PRO A 536 -37.41 -7.47 -11.43
N GLY A 537 -37.04 -6.38 -10.78
CA GLY A 537 -36.25 -5.27 -11.33
C GLY A 537 -34.88 -5.08 -10.68
N ALA A 538 -34.40 -6.06 -9.90
CA ALA A 538 -33.10 -5.98 -9.23
C ALA A 538 -31.96 -5.82 -10.24
N ARG A 539 -31.03 -4.89 -9.95
CA ARG A 539 -29.88 -4.59 -10.82
C ARG A 539 -28.58 -4.83 -10.08
N GLU A 540 -27.66 -5.55 -10.71
CA GLU A 540 -26.29 -5.63 -10.25
C GLU A 540 -25.59 -4.28 -10.46
N ALA A 541 -25.11 -3.69 -9.37
CA ALA A 541 -24.43 -2.41 -9.34
C ALA A 541 -22.90 -2.54 -9.31
N GLY A 542 -22.37 -3.74 -9.03
CA GLY A 542 -20.94 -4.04 -9.06
C GLY A 542 -20.56 -5.20 -8.14
N VAL A 543 -19.26 -5.37 -7.90
CA VAL A 543 -18.69 -6.41 -7.00
C VAL A 543 -17.92 -5.77 -5.85
N LEU A 544 -18.11 -6.28 -4.64
CA LEU A 544 -17.34 -5.94 -3.44
C LEU A 544 -16.57 -7.17 -2.96
N TYR A 545 -15.25 -7.08 -2.88
CA TYR A 545 -14.39 -8.09 -2.26
C TYR A 545 -14.30 -7.85 -0.75
N ARG A 546 -14.67 -8.85 0.04
CA ARG A 546 -14.48 -8.88 1.50
C ARG A 546 -13.30 -9.76 1.88
N PRO A 547 -12.41 -9.33 2.79
CA PRO A 547 -11.26 -10.13 3.20
C PRO A 547 -11.71 -11.31 4.09
N ALA A 548 -11.05 -12.45 3.91
CA ALA A 548 -11.23 -13.66 4.70
C ALA A 548 -9.89 -14.34 4.95
N LEU A 549 -9.79 -15.15 5.99
CA LEU A 549 -8.67 -16.07 6.18
C LEU A 549 -8.95 -17.37 5.41
N LEU A 550 -8.06 -17.74 4.50
CA LEU A 550 -8.06 -19.05 3.86
C LEU A 550 -6.89 -19.87 4.42
N ALA A 551 -7.20 -21.06 4.92
CA ALA A 551 -6.22 -22.02 5.42
C ALA A 551 -6.53 -23.41 4.85
N GLN A 552 -5.59 -23.99 4.12
CA GLN A 552 -5.71 -25.32 3.53
C GLN A 552 -4.41 -26.10 3.74
N ALA A 553 -4.52 -27.29 4.31
CA ALA A 553 -3.42 -28.21 4.50
C ALA A 553 -3.77 -29.59 3.94
N GLU A 554 -2.77 -30.22 3.35
CA GLU A 554 -2.82 -31.62 2.93
C GLU A 554 -2.04 -32.45 3.96
N VAL A 555 -2.69 -33.46 4.51
CA VAL A 555 -2.12 -34.39 5.49
C VAL A 555 -1.83 -35.70 4.77
N LEU A 556 -0.56 -36.02 4.60
CA LEU A 556 -0.14 -37.30 4.02
C LEU A 556 0.27 -38.25 5.13
N LEU A 557 -0.62 -39.18 5.49
CA LEU A 557 -0.40 -40.10 6.58
C LEU A 557 0.14 -41.44 6.04
N THR A 558 1.46 -41.62 6.16
CA THR A 558 2.14 -42.86 5.80
C THR A 558 2.64 -43.61 7.03
N ASN A 559 2.24 -44.88 7.19
CA ASN A 559 2.78 -45.73 8.24
C ASN A 559 3.00 -47.16 7.72
N ALA A 560 4.28 -47.50 7.50
CA ALA A 560 4.68 -48.80 6.97
C ALA A 560 4.31 -49.99 7.89
N LYS A 561 4.25 -49.77 9.22
CA LYS A 561 3.83 -50.82 10.17
C LYS A 561 2.37 -51.22 9.94
N TYR A 562 1.53 -50.24 9.57
CA TYR A 562 0.08 -50.40 9.46
C TYR A 562 -0.41 -50.44 8.01
N GLY A 563 0.49 -50.44 7.02
CA GLY A 563 0.12 -50.37 5.61
C GLY A 563 -0.66 -49.09 5.22
N LEU A 564 -0.57 -48.05 6.04
CA LEU A 564 -1.35 -46.82 5.87
C LEU A 564 -0.67 -45.90 4.86
N ASN A 565 -1.40 -45.50 3.82
CA ASN A 565 -0.99 -44.47 2.86
C ASN A 565 -2.25 -43.72 2.41
N THR A 566 -2.68 -42.74 3.18
CA THR A 566 -3.88 -41.93 2.90
C THR A 566 -3.53 -40.46 2.89
N SER A 567 -4.25 -39.69 2.08
CA SER A 567 -4.14 -38.22 2.01
C SER A 567 -5.48 -37.60 2.36
N MET A 568 -5.46 -36.61 3.24
CA MET A 568 -6.65 -35.87 3.67
C MET A 568 -6.41 -34.38 3.49
N THR A 569 -7.40 -33.66 2.95
CA THR A 569 -7.32 -32.20 2.80
C THR A 569 -8.20 -31.53 3.85
N TRP A 570 -7.61 -30.64 4.63
CA TRP A 570 -8.29 -29.83 5.62
C TRP A 570 -8.34 -28.40 5.13
N THR A 571 -9.54 -27.83 5.02
CA THR A 571 -9.73 -26.47 4.51
C THR A 571 -10.65 -25.69 5.45
N ALA A 572 -10.23 -24.49 5.80
CA ALA A 572 -11.01 -23.53 6.55
C ALA A 572 -11.04 -22.19 5.82
N LEU A 573 -12.23 -21.61 5.72
CA LEU A 573 -12.46 -20.27 5.17
C LEU A 573 -13.23 -19.47 6.21
N ILE A 574 -12.60 -18.43 6.75
CA ILE A 574 -13.15 -17.63 7.84
C ILE A 574 -13.36 -16.21 7.33
N PRO A 575 -14.61 -15.82 7.01
CA PRO A 575 -14.95 -14.45 6.64
C PRO A 575 -14.74 -13.51 7.83
N ASP A 576 -14.11 -12.35 7.59
CA ASP A 576 -13.98 -11.24 8.56
C ASP A 576 -13.62 -11.68 10.00
N PRO A 577 -12.44 -12.30 10.22
CA PRO A 577 -12.04 -12.77 11.53
C PRO A 577 -11.92 -11.61 12.53
N GLU A 578 -12.69 -11.66 13.62
CA GLU A 578 -12.73 -10.58 14.60
C GLU A 578 -11.38 -10.39 15.34
N PRO A 579 -10.95 -9.14 15.61
CA PRO A 579 -9.74 -8.87 16.37
C PRO A 579 -9.80 -9.45 17.80
N GLY A 580 -8.88 -10.34 18.14
CA GLY A 580 -8.75 -10.91 19.49
C GLY A 580 -9.69 -12.08 19.80
N ALA A 581 -10.55 -12.49 18.85
CA ALA A 581 -11.34 -13.71 18.99
C ALA A 581 -10.48 -14.95 18.73
N THR A 582 -10.66 -16.01 19.53
CA THR A 582 -10.05 -17.32 19.26
C THR A 582 -10.71 -17.93 18.02
N VAL A 583 -9.91 -18.26 17.00
CA VAL A 583 -10.41 -18.93 15.80
C VAL A 583 -10.87 -20.34 16.16
N ARG A 584 -12.13 -20.65 15.84
CA ARG A 584 -12.69 -22.00 15.95
C ARG A 584 -12.65 -22.69 14.60
N TRP A 585 -11.60 -23.46 14.38
CA TRP A 585 -11.38 -24.12 13.08
C TRP A 585 -12.47 -25.13 12.74
N GLU A 586 -13.02 -25.85 13.73
CA GLU A 586 -14.12 -26.80 13.52
C GLU A 586 -15.41 -26.19 12.94
N ASP A 587 -15.71 -24.93 13.30
CA ASP A 587 -16.94 -24.24 12.87
C ASP A 587 -16.81 -23.65 11.45
N ASN A 588 -15.61 -23.66 10.87
CA ASN A 588 -15.29 -22.99 9.61
C ASN A 588 -14.78 -23.96 8.53
N HIS A 589 -15.11 -25.25 8.65
CA HIS A 589 -14.73 -26.26 7.67
C HIS A 589 -15.36 -25.96 6.30
N ASN A 590 -14.56 -26.03 5.24
CA ASN A 590 -14.97 -25.79 3.87
C ASN A 590 -14.46 -26.94 2.96
N PRO A 591 -15.11 -27.24 1.83
CA PRO A 591 -14.52 -28.13 0.84
C PRO A 591 -13.17 -27.63 0.31
N PRO A 592 -12.30 -28.53 -0.20
CA PRO A 592 -11.01 -28.16 -0.77
C PRO A 592 -11.11 -27.12 -1.87
N VAL A 593 -10.29 -26.08 -1.77
CA VAL A 593 -10.12 -25.05 -2.81
C VAL A 593 -9.03 -25.51 -3.78
N ASP A 594 -9.39 -25.58 -5.06
CA ASP A 594 -8.43 -25.82 -6.15
C ASP A 594 -7.71 -24.50 -6.49
N ASP A 595 -6.42 -24.44 -6.15
CA ASP A 595 -5.53 -23.32 -6.45
C ASP A 595 -5.57 -22.88 -7.93
N ARG A 596 -5.84 -23.81 -8.85
CA ARG A 596 -5.90 -23.52 -10.30
C ARG A 596 -7.16 -22.76 -10.72
N GLN A 597 -8.19 -22.77 -9.89
CA GLN A 597 -9.47 -22.11 -10.13
C GLN A 597 -9.54 -20.73 -9.49
N LEU A 598 -8.50 -20.31 -8.77
CA LEU A 598 -8.39 -18.96 -8.21
C LEU A 598 -8.15 -17.93 -9.31
N ASP A 599 -8.77 -16.76 -9.16
CA ASP A 599 -8.53 -15.64 -10.05
C ASP A 599 -7.11 -15.08 -9.81
N ARG A 600 -6.38 -14.79 -10.89
CA ARG A 600 -5.02 -14.21 -10.80
C ARG A 600 -5.02 -12.72 -10.47
N ALA A 601 -6.13 -12.06 -10.74
CA ALA A 601 -6.33 -10.64 -10.53
C ALA A 601 -7.81 -10.39 -10.20
N PRO A 602 -8.12 -9.37 -9.38
CA PRO A 602 -9.50 -9.00 -9.11
C PRO A 602 -10.20 -8.48 -10.37
N ARG A 603 -11.54 -8.50 -10.38
CA ARG A 603 -12.34 -7.83 -11.41
C ARG A 603 -12.03 -6.32 -11.44
N ALA A 604 -11.97 -5.74 -12.64
CA ALA A 604 -11.47 -4.37 -12.88
C ALA A 604 -12.33 -3.25 -12.25
N ASP A 605 -13.60 -3.52 -11.99
CA ASP A 605 -14.60 -2.62 -11.40
C ASP A 605 -14.95 -3.00 -9.95
N ALA A 606 -14.21 -3.93 -9.35
CA ALA A 606 -14.47 -4.37 -7.99
C ALA A 606 -14.01 -3.35 -6.95
N ARG A 607 -14.78 -3.25 -5.87
CA ARG A 607 -14.42 -2.53 -4.65
C ARG A 607 -13.86 -3.49 -3.62
N PHE A 608 -13.13 -2.99 -2.64
CA PHE A 608 -12.54 -3.78 -1.57
C PHE A 608 -12.99 -3.25 -0.21
N ALA A 609 -13.41 -4.15 0.67
CA ALA A 609 -13.60 -3.85 2.07
C ALA A 609 -12.23 -3.68 2.76
N PRO A 610 -12.13 -2.85 3.81
CA PRO A 610 -10.88 -2.65 4.53
C PRO A 610 -10.40 -3.95 5.16
N LEU A 611 -9.08 -4.10 5.21
CA LEU A 611 -8.43 -5.26 5.81
C LEU A 611 -8.29 -4.99 7.32
N SER A 612 -8.98 -5.77 8.14
CA SER A 612 -9.16 -5.57 9.58
C SER A 612 -8.60 -6.74 10.40
N GLY A 613 -8.42 -6.51 11.70
CA GLY A 613 -8.09 -7.56 12.66
C GLY A 613 -6.79 -8.32 12.35
N PRO A 614 -6.77 -9.66 12.51
CA PRO A 614 -5.54 -10.44 12.34
C PRO A 614 -5.04 -10.49 10.90
N LEU A 615 -5.90 -10.21 9.91
CA LEU A 615 -5.50 -10.22 8.50
C LEU A 615 -4.48 -9.11 8.18
N ALA A 616 -4.52 -7.99 8.91
CA ALA A 616 -3.65 -6.84 8.69
C ALA A 616 -2.25 -6.98 9.30
N ASP A 617 -1.99 -8.06 10.05
CA ASP A 617 -0.76 -8.25 10.81
C ASP A 617 -0.10 -9.60 10.46
N ALA A 618 1.05 -9.55 9.79
CA ALA A 618 1.82 -10.74 9.41
C ALA A 618 2.21 -11.64 10.60
N LYS A 619 2.44 -11.08 11.79
CA LYS A 619 2.81 -11.86 12.97
C LYS A 619 1.60 -12.62 13.52
N GLN A 620 0.43 -12.00 13.50
CA GLN A 620 -0.83 -12.66 13.89
C GLN A 620 -1.17 -13.77 12.90
N LEU A 621 -1.02 -13.52 11.60
CA LEU A 621 -1.22 -14.55 10.57
C LEU A 621 -0.29 -15.74 10.73
N ARG A 622 1.00 -15.54 11.02
CA ARG A 622 1.93 -16.65 11.32
C ARG A 622 1.54 -17.43 12.59
N THR A 623 0.96 -16.75 13.57
CA THR A 623 0.46 -17.40 14.78
C THR A 623 -0.76 -18.27 14.45
N LEU A 624 -1.68 -17.75 13.63
CA LEU A 624 -2.84 -18.50 13.14
C LEU A 624 -2.44 -19.67 12.23
N GLU A 625 -1.38 -19.54 11.43
CA GLU A 625 -0.86 -20.63 10.61
C GLU A 625 -0.35 -21.79 11.48
N ALA A 626 0.43 -21.47 12.51
CA ALA A 626 0.90 -22.46 13.47
C ALA A 626 -0.25 -23.11 14.25
N ASP A 627 -1.24 -22.32 14.66
CA ASP A 627 -2.44 -22.80 15.35
C ASP A 627 -3.29 -23.72 14.46
N PHE A 628 -3.45 -23.39 13.17
CA PHE A 628 -4.12 -24.24 12.19
C PHE A 628 -3.41 -25.59 12.02
N VAL A 629 -2.08 -25.59 11.89
CA VAL A 629 -1.30 -26.84 11.81
C VAL A 629 -1.47 -27.68 13.08
N ASP A 630 -1.48 -27.05 14.26
CA ASP A 630 -1.72 -27.75 15.53
C ASP A 630 -3.13 -28.32 15.62
N TYR A 631 -4.13 -27.60 15.12
CA TYR A 631 -5.51 -28.07 15.00
C TYR A 631 -5.62 -29.30 14.08
N VAL A 632 -5.01 -29.25 12.89
CA VAL A 632 -5.00 -30.36 11.93
C VAL A 632 -4.30 -31.59 12.53
N VAL A 633 -3.20 -31.39 13.24
CA VAL A 633 -2.49 -32.49 13.94
C VAL A 633 -3.35 -33.13 15.03
N ARG A 634 -4.07 -32.30 15.81
CA ARG A 634 -4.89 -32.77 16.92
C ARG A 634 -6.12 -33.56 16.45
N ASN A 635 -6.72 -33.16 15.34
CA ASN A 635 -8.00 -33.72 14.88
C ASN A 635 -7.87 -34.67 13.67
N GLY A 636 -6.71 -34.73 13.02
CA GLY A 636 -6.47 -35.55 11.83
C GLY A 636 -6.18 -37.03 12.09
N ALA A 637 -6.48 -37.56 13.28
CA ALA A 637 -6.22 -38.95 13.60
C ALA A 637 -7.13 -39.89 12.82
N VAL A 638 -6.54 -40.94 12.23
CA VAL A 638 -7.24 -41.97 11.47
C VAL A 638 -7.20 -43.28 12.24
N ASN A 639 -8.34 -43.94 12.40
CA ASN A 639 -8.41 -45.26 13.03
C ASN A 639 -7.97 -46.34 12.04
N VAL A 640 -7.01 -47.16 12.46
CA VAL A 640 -6.55 -48.35 11.75
C VAL A 640 -7.08 -49.58 12.47
N ARG A 641 -7.68 -50.52 11.74
CA ARG A 641 -8.05 -51.83 12.28
C ARG A 641 -6.82 -52.73 12.31
N ALA A 642 -6.60 -53.41 13.43
CA ALA A 642 -5.39 -54.20 13.64
C ALA A 642 -5.69 -55.53 14.34
N ASN A 643 -5.09 -56.60 13.82
CA ASN A 643 -4.88 -57.85 14.53
C ASN A 643 -3.37 -58.02 14.74
N GLU A 644 -2.87 -57.59 15.90
CA GLU A 644 -1.42 -57.54 16.16
C GLU A 644 -0.77 -58.93 16.20
N LYS A 645 -1.54 -59.97 16.55
CA LYS A 645 -1.03 -61.34 16.65
C LYS A 645 -0.86 -61.98 15.27
N LEU A 646 -1.81 -61.74 14.37
CA LEU A 646 -1.72 -62.16 12.96
C LEU A 646 -0.88 -61.20 12.10
N LYS A 647 -0.51 -60.03 12.65
CA LYS A 647 0.20 -58.93 11.94
C LYS A 647 -0.56 -58.41 10.73
N VAL A 648 -1.90 -58.44 10.81
CA VAL A 648 -2.80 -57.91 9.77
C VAL A 648 -3.27 -56.53 10.20
N TYR A 649 -3.15 -55.57 9.29
CA TYR A 649 -3.51 -54.16 9.51
C TYR A 649 -4.28 -53.64 8.31
N ALA A 650 -5.32 -52.85 8.55
CA ALA A 650 -6.13 -52.24 7.52
C ALA A 650 -6.45 -50.78 7.84
N GLY A 651 -6.29 -49.92 6.82
CA GLY A 651 -6.68 -48.51 6.89
C GLY A 651 -8.21 -48.31 6.90
N PRO A 652 -8.67 -47.07 7.02
CA PRO A 652 -10.11 -46.75 7.09
C PRO A 652 -10.88 -47.10 5.79
N ASP A 653 -10.18 -47.20 4.66
CA ASP A 653 -10.76 -47.44 3.34
C ASP A 653 -11.17 -48.92 3.11
N VAL A 654 -10.74 -49.82 4.00
CA VAL A 654 -11.08 -51.25 3.96
C VAL A 654 -12.32 -51.49 4.82
N ASP A 655 -13.32 -52.18 4.31
CA ASP A 655 -14.52 -52.51 5.09
C ASP A 655 -14.29 -53.67 6.07
N ASP A 656 -15.24 -53.89 6.98
CA ASP A 656 -15.13 -54.92 8.02
C ASP A 656 -15.03 -56.33 7.42
N ALA A 657 -15.72 -56.59 6.31
CA ALA A 657 -15.73 -57.90 5.66
C ALA A 657 -14.38 -58.21 4.99
N ALA A 658 -13.78 -57.23 4.32
CA ALA A 658 -12.48 -57.36 3.71
C ALA A 658 -11.37 -57.49 4.77
N PHE A 659 -11.46 -56.76 5.89
CA PHE A 659 -10.51 -56.91 6.99
C PHE A 659 -10.60 -58.30 7.66
N GLN A 660 -11.80 -58.84 7.83
CA GLN A 660 -12.00 -60.19 8.35
C GLN A 660 -11.39 -61.24 7.40
N ALA A 661 -11.65 -61.15 6.10
CA ALA A 661 -11.08 -62.05 5.10
C ALA A 661 -9.53 -62.03 5.12
N MET A 662 -8.92 -60.85 5.32
CA MET A 662 -7.47 -60.74 5.47
C MET A 662 -6.94 -61.42 6.74
N CYS A 663 -7.71 -61.41 7.83
CA CYS A 663 -7.36 -62.11 9.06
C CYS A 663 -7.49 -63.62 8.89
N ASP A 664 -8.55 -64.08 8.22
CA ASP A 664 -8.80 -65.49 7.93
C ASP A 664 -7.68 -66.07 7.05
N ASP A 665 -7.36 -65.40 5.92
CA ASP A 665 -6.27 -65.81 5.01
C ASP A 665 -4.90 -65.92 5.74
N ALA A 666 -4.59 -64.97 6.64
CA ALA A 666 -3.33 -64.95 7.36
C ALA A 666 -3.24 -66.03 8.47
N ALA A 667 -4.38 -66.45 9.00
CA ALA A 667 -4.49 -67.49 10.01
C ALA A 667 -4.45 -68.89 9.38
N ASP A 668 -5.12 -69.10 8.24
CA ASP A 668 -5.29 -70.40 7.59
C ASP A 668 -3.97 -71.12 7.32
N ASP A 669 -2.99 -70.45 6.70
CA ASP A 669 -1.69 -71.06 6.37
C ASP A 669 -0.93 -71.54 7.63
N GLN A 670 -1.01 -70.78 8.72
CA GLN A 670 -0.30 -71.09 9.97
C GLN A 670 -1.07 -72.12 10.81
N MET A 671 -2.40 -72.03 10.82
CA MET A 671 -3.29 -73.00 11.43
C MET A 671 -3.12 -74.36 10.78
N GLN A 672 -3.14 -74.43 9.45
CA GLN A 672 -2.95 -75.68 8.71
C GLN A 672 -1.57 -76.28 8.98
N ALA A 673 -0.51 -75.46 9.04
CA ALA A 673 0.82 -75.93 9.38
C ALA A 673 0.94 -76.43 10.84
N GLU A 674 0.21 -75.85 11.80
CA GLU A 674 0.12 -76.38 13.17
C GLU A 674 -0.69 -77.68 13.22
N LEU A 675 -1.83 -77.75 12.54
CA LEU A 675 -2.66 -78.96 12.44
C LEU A 675 -1.89 -80.11 11.81
N ASP A 676 -1.13 -79.87 10.74
CA ASP A 676 -0.31 -80.89 10.07
C ASP A 676 0.82 -81.41 10.98
N LYS A 677 1.40 -80.55 11.84
CA LYS A 677 2.38 -80.98 12.86
C LYS A 677 1.74 -81.86 13.93
N VAL A 678 0.54 -81.50 14.38
CA VAL A 678 -0.24 -82.33 15.32
C VAL A 678 -0.53 -83.68 14.68
N LYS A 679 -1.10 -83.69 13.47
CA LYS A 679 -1.36 -84.91 12.68
C LYS A 679 -0.10 -85.75 12.50
N ALA A 680 1.04 -85.17 12.13
CA ALA A 680 2.29 -85.90 11.94
C ALA A 680 2.82 -86.53 13.25
N ARG A 681 2.68 -85.82 14.37
CA ARG A 681 3.06 -86.33 15.71
C ARG A 681 2.21 -87.53 16.11
N PHE A 682 0.89 -87.48 15.88
CA PHE A 682 -0.02 -88.57 16.20
C PHE A 682 0.06 -89.72 15.19
N ALA A 683 0.24 -89.45 13.90
CA ALA A 683 0.39 -90.46 12.85
C ALA A 683 1.54 -91.43 13.13
N THR A 684 2.65 -90.95 13.70
CA THR A 684 3.78 -91.80 14.09
C THR A 684 3.41 -92.75 15.24
N ARG A 685 2.65 -92.26 16.23
CA ARG A 685 2.17 -93.06 17.39
C ARG A 685 1.11 -94.07 16.97
N LEU A 686 0.14 -93.63 16.16
CA LEU A 686 -0.91 -94.47 15.57
C LEU A 686 -0.32 -95.59 14.73
N ARG A 687 0.60 -95.28 13.81
CA ARG A 687 1.26 -96.30 12.98
C ARG A 687 2.02 -97.33 13.83
N ALA A 688 2.71 -96.89 14.89
CA ALA A 688 3.40 -97.79 15.79
C ALA A 688 2.44 -98.69 16.59
N ALA A 689 1.25 -98.19 16.94
CA ALA A 689 0.21 -98.97 17.62
C ALA A 689 -0.51 -99.93 16.65
N GLU A 690 -0.85 -99.47 15.44
CA GLU A 690 -1.46 -100.26 14.36
C GLU A 690 -0.53 -101.38 13.85
N ASP A 691 0.77 -101.10 13.69
CA ASP A 691 1.75 -102.12 13.28
C ASP A 691 1.91 -103.20 14.35
N LYS A 692 1.82 -102.84 15.64
CA LYS A 692 1.77 -103.80 16.74
C LYS A 692 0.48 -104.60 16.68
N LEU A 693 -0.67 -103.93 16.58
CA LEU A 693 -1.99 -104.57 16.48
C LEU A 693 -2.02 -105.60 15.35
N LYS A 694 -1.55 -105.22 14.16
CA LYS A 694 -1.49 -106.09 12.99
C LYS A 694 -0.51 -107.27 13.16
N ARG A 695 0.55 -107.09 13.95
CA ARG A 695 1.47 -108.18 14.28
C ARG A 695 0.81 -109.17 15.24
N GLU A 696 0.17 -108.67 16.30
CA GLU A 696 -0.56 -109.51 17.26
C GLU A 696 -1.77 -110.20 16.60
N GLU A 697 -2.48 -109.56 15.66
CA GLU A 697 -3.55 -110.19 14.86
C GLU A 697 -3.03 -111.33 13.98
N ARG A 698 -1.81 -111.20 13.44
CA ARG A 698 -1.16 -112.29 12.68
C ARG A 698 -0.73 -113.42 13.59
N GLU A 699 -0.18 -113.10 14.76
CA GLU A 699 0.22 -114.08 15.77
C GLU A 699 -1.00 -114.86 16.28
N LEU A 700 -2.11 -114.17 16.57
CA LEU A 700 -3.40 -114.80 16.89
C LEU A 700 -3.88 -115.72 15.76
N ALA A 701 -3.77 -115.31 14.50
CA ALA A 701 -4.19 -116.13 13.36
C ALA A 701 -3.30 -117.38 13.20
N GLU A 702 -2.00 -117.26 13.48
CA GLU A 702 -1.06 -118.39 13.53
C GLU A 702 -1.40 -119.32 14.70
N ASP A 703 -1.62 -118.79 15.90
CA ASP A 703 -1.99 -119.56 17.09
C ASP A 703 -3.34 -120.27 16.93
N GLU A 704 -4.33 -119.64 16.29
CA GLU A 704 -5.60 -120.28 15.91
C GLU A 704 -5.40 -121.41 14.89
N ALA A 705 -4.51 -121.21 13.90
CA ALA A 705 -4.18 -122.22 12.91
C ALA A 705 -3.42 -123.40 13.53
N ASP A 706 -2.48 -123.13 14.44
CA ASP A 706 -1.72 -124.13 15.17
C ASP A 706 -2.62 -124.92 16.14
N PHE A 707 -3.55 -124.25 16.81
CA PHE A 707 -4.58 -124.89 17.61
C PHE A 707 -5.50 -125.77 16.75
N LYS A 708 -5.92 -125.32 15.55
CA LYS A 708 -6.71 -126.11 14.59
C LYS A 708 -5.94 -127.31 14.03
N SER A 709 -4.66 -127.16 13.68
CA SER A 709 -3.83 -128.25 13.15
C SER A 709 -3.60 -129.35 14.20
N ARG A 710 -3.35 -128.94 15.45
CA ARG A 710 -3.15 -129.85 16.60
C ARG A 710 -4.43 -130.59 17.00
N LYS A 711 -5.61 -130.01 16.69
CA LYS A 711 -6.91 -130.67 16.82
C LYS A 711 -7.22 -131.61 15.63
N GLY A 712 -6.66 -131.34 14.45
CA GLY A 712 -6.80 -132.14 13.23
C GLY A 712 -5.96 -133.43 13.20
N GLU A 713 -4.83 -133.47 13.91
CA GLU A 713 -4.01 -134.68 14.07
C GLU A 713 -4.65 -135.77 14.97
N GLU A 714 -5.76 -135.47 15.64
CA GLU A 714 -6.51 -136.44 16.47
C GLU A 714 -7.31 -137.47 15.64
N TYR A 715 -7.48 -137.28 14.32
CA TYR A 715 -8.40 -138.08 13.50
C TYR A 715 -7.78 -138.98 12.41
N ALA A 716 -6.44 -139.02 12.24
CA ALA A 716 -5.82 -139.64 11.06
C ALA A 716 -4.76 -140.74 11.31
N LYS A 717 -4.93 -141.62 12.32
CA LYS A 717 -4.16 -142.90 12.43
C LYS A 717 -5.02 -144.10 12.89
N HIS A 718 -6.20 -144.24 12.30
CA HIS A 718 -7.06 -145.43 12.39
C HIS A 718 -7.49 -145.89 10.98
N ALA A 719 -6.56 -146.28 10.11
CA ALA A 719 -6.84 -147.11 8.92
C ALA A 719 -5.53 -147.63 8.26
N GLU A 720 -5.57 -148.87 7.82
CA GLU A 720 -4.58 -149.63 7.01
C GLU A 720 -3.33 -150.24 7.69
N THR A 721 -3.57 -151.46 8.18
CA THR A 721 -2.63 -152.58 8.35
C THR A 721 -2.40 -153.28 7.00
N LEU A 722 -1.20 -153.81 6.67
CA LEU A 722 -0.97 -155.12 5.98
C LEU A 722 0.48 -155.30 5.42
N LEU A 723 1.05 -156.49 5.69
CA LEU A 723 2.26 -157.14 5.08
C LEU A 723 3.63 -156.54 5.48
N SER A 724 4.66 -157.26 5.96
CA SER A 724 4.99 -158.68 5.94
C SER A 724 5.92 -159.07 7.11
N PHE A 725 5.69 -160.26 7.65
CA PHE A 725 6.59 -161.03 8.50
C PHE A 725 7.99 -161.19 7.89
N PHE A 726 9.05 -160.91 8.66
CA PHE A 726 10.19 -161.80 8.98
C PHE A 726 11.30 -161.01 9.71
N GLY A 727 11.72 -161.47 10.89
CA GLY A 727 12.98 -161.06 11.55
C GLY A 727 12.81 -160.33 12.88
N GLY A 728 12.85 -161.09 13.99
CA GLY A 728 12.54 -160.61 15.35
C GLY A 728 13.42 -159.48 15.89
N ARG A 729 12.86 -158.67 16.80
CA ARG A 729 13.25 -158.55 18.23
C ARG A 729 12.38 -157.48 18.94
N ARG A 730 11.85 -157.83 20.12
CA ARG A 730 11.00 -156.99 21.01
C ARG A 730 11.66 -155.67 21.42
N LYS A 731 10.90 -154.56 21.42
CA LYS A 731 11.06 -153.38 22.31
C LYS A 731 9.68 -152.83 22.73
N SER A 732 9.59 -152.41 23.99
CA SER A 732 8.38 -151.99 24.72
C SER A 732 8.04 -150.51 24.57
N LEU A 733 6.74 -150.21 24.73
CA LEU A 733 6.05 -148.92 24.61
C LEU A 733 6.08 -148.07 25.89
N SER A 734 6.17 -146.74 25.74
CA SER A 734 5.72 -145.72 26.72
C SER A 734 5.82 -144.31 26.11
N ALA A 735 4.70 -143.70 25.68
CA ALA A 735 4.57 -142.26 25.38
C ALA A 735 3.09 -141.83 25.18
N SER A 736 2.37 -141.47 26.26
CA SER A 736 0.99 -140.93 26.15
C SER A 736 0.60 -139.81 27.13
N LEU A 737 1.56 -139.15 27.82
CA LEU A 737 1.26 -138.09 28.80
C LEU A 737 1.74 -136.67 28.42
N SER A 738 2.37 -136.49 27.25
CA SER A 738 2.93 -135.19 26.82
C SER A 738 1.97 -134.31 26.01
N LYS A 739 0.81 -134.82 25.58
CA LYS A 739 0.01 -134.19 24.51
C LYS A 739 -1.12 -133.26 24.99
N ARG A 740 -1.64 -133.44 26.21
CA ARG A 740 -2.74 -132.60 26.77
C ARG A 740 -2.27 -131.20 27.21
N ARG A 741 -1.08 -131.11 27.81
CA ARG A 741 -0.46 -129.86 28.27
C ARG A 741 -0.11 -128.89 27.13
N MET A 742 0.07 -129.41 25.92
CA MET A 742 0.38 -128.61 24.74
C MET A 742 -0.86 -127.95 24.11
N ALA A 743 -2.05 -128.53 24.31
CA ALA A 743 -3.31 -127.95 23.83
C ALA A 743 -3.82 -126.84 24.75
N ASP A 744 -3.68 -127.01 26.07
CA ASP A 744 -4.04 -125.98 27.06
C ASP A 744 -3.13 -124.74 26.95
N LYS A 745 -1.84 -124.94 26.63
CA LYS A 745 -0.90 -123.84 26.35
C LYS A 745 -1.32 -123.03 25.12
N ALA A 746 -1.62 -123.70 24.01
CA ALA A 746 -2.07 -123.03 22.79
C ALA A 746 -3.40 -122.27 22.98
N LYS A 747 -4.28 -122.71 23.90
CA LYS A 747 -5.49 -121.95 24.24
C LYS A 747 -5.18 -120.69 25.07
N ALA A 748 -4.24 -120.78 26.02
CA ALA A 748 -3.82 -119.64 26.81
C ALA A 748 -3.12 -118.57 25.95
N ASP A 749 -2.30 -119.00 24.97
CA ASP A 749 -1.62 -118.12 24.01
C ASP A 749 -2.65 -117.34 23.14
N ILE A 750 -3.76 -117.98 22.75
CA ILE A 750 -4.90 -117.34 22.07
C ILE A 750 -5.61 -116.30 22.97
N GLU A 751 -5.90 -116.64 24.24
CA GLU A 751 -6.57 -115.72 25.19
C GLU A 751 -5.69 -114.48 25.50
N GLU A 752 -4.37 -114.66 25.63
CA GLU A 752 -3.39 -113.58 25.82
C GLU A 752 -3.31 -112.66 24.59
N SER A 753 -3.27 -113.24 23.39
CA SER A 753 -3.29 -112.48 22.14
C SER A 753 -4.59 -111.69 21.94
N GLN A 754 -5.75 -112.27 22.29
CA GLN A 754 -7.05 -111.57 22.24
C GLN A 754 -7.10 -110.38 23.21
N GLN A 755 -6.59 -110.53 24.44
CA GLN A 755 -6.53 -109.43 25.39
C GLN A 755 -5.58 -108.33 24.90
N THR A 756 -4.42 -108.71 24.37
CA THR A 756 -3.44 -107.74 23.84
C THR A 756 -3.99 -106.97 22.64
N ILE A 757 -4.75 -107.64 21.76
CA ILE A 757 -5.46 -106.99 20.65
C ILE A 757 -6.51 -106.01 21.16
N ALA A 758 -7.29 -106.37 22.20
CA ALA A 758 -8.28 -105.48 22.79
C ALA A 758 -7.63 -104.22 23.39
N ASP A 759 -6.55 -104.39 24.16
CA ASP A 759 -5.80 -103.28 24.76
C ASP A 759 -5.16 -102.38 23.68
N LEU A 760 -4.67 -102.95 22.57
CA LEU A 760 -4.12 -102.20 21.44
C LEU A 760 -5.21 -101.48 20.63
N GLN A 761 -6.41 -102.07 20.49
CA GLN A 761 -7.56 -101.42 19.87
C GLN A 761 -8.05 -100.22 20.69
N GLU A 762 -8.14 -100.37 22.00
CA GLU A 762 -8.44 -99.27 22.94
C GLU A 762 -7.37 -98.17 22.84
N GLN A 763 -6.09 -98.54 22.85
CA GLN A 763 -4.99 -97.58 22.69
C GLN A 763 -5.04 -96.84 21.34
N VAL A 764 -5.43 -97.51 20.24
CA VAL A 764 -5.61 -96.85 18.94
C VAL A 764 -6.79 -95.88 18.98
N GLY A 765 -7.91 -96.25 19.62
CA GLY A 765 -9.08 -95.39 19.83
C GLY A 765 -8.74 -94.15 20.66
N ASP A 766 -8.09 -94.32 21.81
CA ASP A 766 -7.63 -93.24 22.68
C ASP A 766 -6.69 -92.28 21.95
N LEU A 767 -5.78 -92.79 21.13
CA LEU A 767 -4.87 -91.98 20.32
C LEU A 767 -5.59 -91.18 19.23
N GLN A 768 -6.70 -91.70 18.69
CA GLN A 768 -7.54 -90.98 17.72
C GLN A 768 -8.32 -89.87 18.42
N GLU A 769 -8.95 -90.15 19.56
CA GLU A 769 -9.67 -89.14 20.36
C GLU A 769 -8.72 -88.04 20.88
N GLU A 770 -7.53 -88.41 21.39
CA GLU A 770 -6.49 -87.44 21.77
C GLU A 770 -6.08 -86.54 20.60
N MET A 771 -5.98 -87.10 19.39
CA MET A 771 -5.62 -86.36 18.19
C MET A 771 -6.74 -85.39 17.80
N GLU A 772 -8.00 -85.82 17.79
CA GLU A 772 -9.16 -84.97 17.50
C GLU A 772 -9.28 -83.83 18.52
N ALA A 773 -9.14 -84.12 19.81
CA ALA A 773 -9.13 -83.09 20.86
C ALA A 773 -7.98 -82.09 20.69
N ALA A 774 -6.77 -82.56 20.37
CA ALA A 774 -5.62 -81.69 20.14
C ALA A 774 -5.78 -80.83 18.87
N MET A 775 -6.43 -81.35 17.82
CA MET A 775 -6.76 -80.56 16.63
C MET A 775 -7.81 -79.49 16.93
N ALA A 776 -8.87 -79.84 17.67
CA ALA A 776 -9.91 -78.90 18.08
C ALA A 776 -9.36 -77.78 19.00
N GLU A 777 -8.38 -78.09 19.87
CA GLU A 777 -7.70 -77.06 20.67
C GLU A 777 -6.88 -76.09 19.80
N VAL A 778 -6.26 -76.59 18.73
CA VAL A 778 -5.57 -75.73 17.74
C VAL A 778 -6.59 -74.85 17.01
N GLU A 779 -7.68 -75.41 16.49
CA GLU A 779 -8.74 -74.63 15.80
C GLU A 779 -9.32 -73.55 16.72
N ALA A 780 -9.72 -73.89 17.94
CA ALA A 780 -10.26 -72.93 18.91
C ALA A 780 -9.25 -71.82 19.29
N LYS A 781 -7.95 -72.15 19.35
CA LYS A 781 -6.89 -71.17 19.56
C LYS A 781 -6.81 -70.19 18.39
N TRP A 782 -6.91 -70.64 17.15
CA TRP A 782 -6.83 -69.78 15.96
C TRP A 782 -8.09 -68.93 15.77
N ASP A 783 -9.28 -69.45 16.08
CA ASP A 783 -10.53 -68.67 16.11
C ASP A 783 -10.45 -67.50 17.10
N ALA A 784 -9.93 -67.74 18.30
CA ALA A 784 -9.73 -66.70 19.31
C ALA A 784 -8.67 -65.67 18.89
N LEU A 785 -7.69 -66.05 18.07
CA LEU A 785 -6.69 -65.14 17.51
C LEU A 785 -7.30 -64.25 16.43
N MET A 786 -8.14 -64.79 15.54
CA MET A 786 -8.81 -64.03 14.49
C MET A 786 -9.77 -62.98 15.07
N ALA A 787 -10.47 -63.30 16.17
CA ALA A 787 -11.40 -62.39 16.84
C ALA A 787 -10.73 -61.27 17.69
N ASP A 788 -9.41 -61.29 17.94
CA ASP A 788 -8.69 -60.26 18.72
C ASP A 788 -8.37 -59.02 17.85
N THR A 789 -9.42 -58.37 17.38
CA THR A 789 -9.35 -57.14 16.57
C THR A 789 -9.40 -55.89 17.44
N ARG A 790 -8.59 -54.87 17.11
CA ARG A 790 -8.56 -53.59 17.83
C ARG A 790 -8.50 -52.43 16.85
N GLU A 791 -9.04 -51.28 17.25
CA GLU A 791 -8.83 -50.01 16.56
C GLU A 791 -7.66 -49.25 17.20
N ILE A 792 -6.71 -48.83 16.38
CA ILE A 792 -5.54 -48.06 16.79
C ILE A 792 -5.63 -46.68 16.13
N PRO A 793 -5.77 -45.58 16.90
CA PRO A 793 -5.74 -44.24 16.33
C PRO A 793 -4.31 -43.89 15.92
N VAL A 794 -4.13 -43.51 14.66
CA VAL A 794 -2.86 -43.03 14.12
C VAL A 794 -2.98 -41.53 13.87
N ALA A 795 -2.40 -40.73 14.76
CA ALA A 795 -2.37 -39.28 14.63
C ALA A 795 -1.24 -38.82 13.68
N PRO A 796 -1.49 -37.82 12.83
CA PRO A 796 -0.46 -37.21 11.99
C PRO A 796 0.54 -36.43 12.84
N ARG A 797 1.78 -36.33 12.37
CA ARG A 797 2.81 -35.45 12.93
C ARG A 797 2.81 -34.13 12.18
N LYS A 798 3.40 -33.08 12.76
CA LYS A 798 3.60 -31.80 12.06
C LYS A 798 4.35 -31.96 10.72
N THR A 799 5.23 -32.94 10.61
CA THR A 799 5.96 -33.27 9.36
C THR A 799 5.07 -33.84 8.26
N ASP A 800 3.92 -34.38 8.63
CA ASP A 800 2.98 -35.04 7.74
C ASP A 800 1.94 -34.02 7.18
N VAL A 801 1.91 -32.80 7.76
CA VAL A 801 1.04 -31.70 7.36
C VAL A 801 1.78 -30.76 6.42
N ARG A 802 1.27 -30.62 5.20
CA ARG A 802 1.75 -29.66 4.20
C ARG A 802 0.71 -28.57 3.98
N VAL A 803 0.99 -27.36 4.47
CA VAL A 803 0.18 -26.19 4.17
C VAL A 803 0.28 -25.87 2.67
N ARG A 804 -0.86 -25.85 1.99
CA ARG A 804 -0.98 -25.61 0.54
C ARG A 804 -1.38 -24.17 0.25
N LEU A 805 -2.41 -23.69 0.94
CA LEU A 805 -2.91 -22.32 0.83
C LEU A 805 -3.01 -21.76 2.24
N PHE A 806 -2.36 -20.64 2.50
CA PHE A 806 -2.53 -19.90 3.74
C PHE A 806 -2.38 -18.40 3.50
N GLY A 807 -3.35 -17.62 3.96
CA GLY A 807 -3.30 -16.16 3.88
C GLY A 807 -4.66 -15.50 3.65
N VAL A 808 -4.63 -14.31 3.05
CA VAL A 808 -5.83 -13.50 2.82
C VAL A 808 -6.49 -13.92 1.52
N ALA A 809 -7.75 -14.34 1.61
CA ALA A 809 -8.62 -14.59 0.46
C ALA A 809 -9.65 -13.46 0.32
N TRP A 810 -9.78 -12.93 -0.89
CA TRP A 810 -10.79 -11.94 -1.23
C TRP A 810 -12.07 -12.63 -1.71
N LEU A 811 -13.14 -12.55 -0.91
CA LEU A 811 -14.46 -13.12 -1.18
C LEU A 811 -15.32 -12.15 -2.01
N PRO A 812 -15.70 -12.49 -3.24
CA PRO A 812 -16.54 -11.62 -4.05
C PRO A 812 -17.99 -11.62 -3.52
N HIS A 813 -18.59 -10.43 -3.46
CA HIS A 813 -20.00 -10.21 -3.17
C HIS A 813 -20.61 -9.35 -4.27
N TYR A 814 -21.77 -9.73 -4.80
CA TYR A 814 -22.53 -8.87 -5.68
C TYR A 814 -23.18 -7.75 -4.87
N LEU A 815 -23.02 -6.52 -5.33
CA LEU A 815 -23.80 -5.36 -4.89
C LEU A 815 -25.06 -5.31 -5.77
N VAL A 816 -26.22 -5.57 -5.19
CA VAL A 816 -27.50 -5.60 -5.91
C VAL A 816 -28.41 -4.51 -5.38
N ASP A 817 -28.91 -3.64 -6.26
CA ASP A 817 -30.00 -2.72 -5.95
C ASP A 817 -31.33 -3.43 -6.22
N SER A 818 -32.07 -3.77 -5.15
CA SER A 818 -33.42 -4.31 -5.23
C SER A 818 -34.40 -3.30 -4.62
N ALA A 819 -35.19 -2.65 -5.48
CA ALA A 819 -36.20 -1.65 -5.09
C ALA A 819 -35.68 -0.52 -4.17
N GLY A 820 -34.45 -0.05 -4.38
CA GLY A 820 -33.82 1.01 -3.59
C GLY A 820 -33.11 0.52 -2.33
N ARG A 821 -32.99 -0.80 -2.14
CA ARG A 821 -32.18 -1.43 -1.07
C ARG A 821 -30.90 -2.00 -1.67
N ALA A 822 -29.76 -1.59 -1.13
CA ALA A 822 -28.47 -2.20 -1.40
C ALA A 822 -28.37 -3.55 -0.68
N LEU A 823 -28.20 -4.64 -1.43
CA LEU A 823 -27.94 -5.98 -0.91
C LEU A 823 -26.52 -6.39 -1.26
N GLU A 824 -25.82 -6.99 -0.29
CA GLU A 824 -24.51 -7.62 -0.49
C GLU A 824 -24.70 -9.14 -0.47
N ILE A 825 -24.52 -9.79 -1.62
CA ILE A 825 -24.81 -11.23 -1.77
C ILE A 825 -23.50 -11.96 -2.09
N PRO A 826 -23.05 -12.94 -1.28
CA PRO A 826 -21.85 -13.71 -1.58
C PRO A 826 -21.92 -14.38 -2.96
N ALA A 827 -20.91 -14.16 -3.79
CA ALA A 827 -20.84 -14.62 -5.17
C ALA A 827 -19.98 -15.88 -5.35
N TYR A 828 -19.34 -16.34 -4.28
CA TYR A 828 -18.51 -17.54 -4.24
C TYR A 828 -19.18 -18.65 -3.45
N ALA A 829 -19.07 -19.86 -3.96
CA ALA A 829 -19.30 -21.07 -3.21
C ALA A 829 -18.21 -22.11 -3.48
N ALA A 830 -17.73 -22.77 -2.42
CA ALA A 830 -16.87 -23.93 -2.58
C ALA A 830 -17.63 -25.07 -3.30
N GLY A 831 -16.90 -25.86 -4.10
CA GLY A 831 -17.46 -27.03 -4.78
C GLY A 831 -17.94 -28.08 -3.77
N GLU A 832 -19.04 -28.76 -4.06
CA GLU A 832 -19.57 -29.85 -3.22
C GLU A 832 -18.67 -31.09 -3.21
#